data_AF-A0A2T4I8T7-F1
#
_entry.id   AF-A0A2T4I8T7-F1
#
_cell.length_a   1.000
_cell.length_b   1.000
_cell.length_c   1.000
_cell.angle_alpha   90.00
_cell.angle_beta   90.00
_cell.angle_gamma   90.00
#
_symmetry.space_group_name_H-M   'P 1'
#
loop_
_entity.id
_entity.type
_entity.pdbx_description
1 polymer ?
#
loop_
_entity_poly.entity_id
_entity_poly.type
_entity_poly.pdbx_seq_one_letter_code
_entity_poly.pdbx_strand_id
1 'polypeptide(L)'
;MKLLLTSLFLLSNTITPVLTNSINIVENASNTLSLKEYKLNSLTKDVKTMKKKNISLHLHKDVGYVSIKEFLDSIEPIIKFNDIKHEFKNNKTIITLTSKIPNLKIEFDYKTQDIIVSNNNIFTEILKNKERGEEKLNLEFQNLKNENPNTQFKYHLKDYDIEMLKDQKDIYLPIVLLNQIFLNESNIQVYFNDDEVSIFRFAETLSNFINIVNLKGLKSSQKTTIPKNLKEFQYNYLGFLFDHYYGIKLKDNRFYKNYFQNYKSQITSDSNDKHYLATKQLIEDLDDPHSAFTMDGYFNKGEEYNKTKIESKSKVKRYKKWDDTLHLLAQHDPSKIEYQNRFLSDNKTSVISFKQFEIDTAKQIEKSLKEAQNKGIKNIIFNVTQNGGGFIGAAYEIMGFLTDKPFNVYNYNPLSKEQKVETIKSKYNKYNFNYYILTSPYSFSAGNIFPQITKDNKVAKIIGYKTFGGASSIGYFILPTGDIIQLSTNNVFTNNKFRSLEFGVKPDVMLNGNIETNAKDLYDDNKLLELINKADKISFGNDDDSTIKPIDTIPLKPDKPNTNEIKPKLSLSKLIKNKNIKISKNDPITLLKELFKNNPDINFDQEIRIRLKQPNKAEIYLENNPNDKITVNFSIVKDISDQNQNLKSNKTKLIIIISSSLLLVIVILLVTFLIIKKFKKKK
;
A
#
# COMPACT_ATOMS: atom_id res chain seq x y z
N MET A 1 -23.73 -58.53 -60.84
CA MET A 1 -23.52 -59.33 -59.61
C MET A 1 -24.43 -58.73 -58.54
N LYS A 2 -25.69 -59.18 -58.35
CA LYS A 2 -26.15 -60.33 -57.53
C LYS A 2 -25.26 -60.49 -56.28
N LEU A 3 -25.72 -60.33 -55.03
CA LEU A 3 -26.88 -60.97 -54.38
C LEU A 3 -27.50 -60.16 -53.20
N LEU A 4 -28.85 -60.14 -53.17
CA LEU A 4 -29.81 -60.33 -52.05
C LEU A 4 -29.72 -59.53 -50.71
N LEU A 5 -30.76 -58.76 -50.32
CA LEU A 5 -31.96 -59.11 -49.48
C LEU A 5 -31.59 -59.65 -48.07
N THR A 6 -32.08 -59.17 -46.91
CA THR A 6 -33.40 -58.60 -46.54
C THR A 6 -33.40 -58.03 -45.10
N SER A 7 -34.41 -57.20 -44.81
CA SER A 7 -35.07 -56.90 -43.50
C SER A 7 -34.34 -56.02 -42.47
N LEU A 8 -34.80 -54.76 -42.26
CA LEU A 8 -35.76 -54.31 -41.22
C LEU A 8 -35.08 -54.28 -39.82
N PHE A 9 -34.89 -53.16 -39.10
CA PHE A 9 -35.85 -52.13 -38.71
C PHE A 9 -35.11 -50.89 -38.12
N LEU A 10 -35.52 -49.69 -38.53
CA LEU A 10 -35.45 -48.36 -37.89
C LEU A 10 -34.14 -47.80 -37.31
N LEU A 11 -33.58 -46.77 -37.96
CA LEU A 11 -33.72 -45.35 -37.54
C LEU A 11 -32.97 -44.44 -38.53
N SER A 12 -33.72 -43.65 -39.30
CA SER A 12 -33.20 -42.60 -40.18
C SER A 12 -33.26 -41.23 -39.52
N ASN A 13 -32.33 -40.39 -39.99
CA ASN A 13 -31.97 -39.08 -39.51
C ASN A 13 -33.11 -38.02 -39.45
N THR A 14 -33.02 -37.23 -38.38
CA THR A 14 -33.13 -35.75 -38.29
C THR A 14 -34.34 -35.04 -38.91
N ILE A 15 -35.16 -34.39 -38.06
CA ILE A 15 -35.17 -32.93 -37.77
C ILE A 15 -36.36 -32.61 -36.85
N THR A 16 -36.06 -32.18 -35.60
CA THR A 16 -36.90 -31.51 -34.57
C THR A 16 -38.18 -32.24 -34.10
N PRO A 17 -38.64 -32.17 -32.82
CA PRO A 17 -38.65 -30.99 -31.93
C PRO A 17 -38.50 -31.31 -30.41
N VAL A 18 -38.80 -30.33 -29.57
CA VAL A 18 -39.26 -30.45 -28.16
C VAL A 18 -38.18 -30.57 -27.08
N LEU A 19 -37.77 -29.42 -26.55
CA LEU A 19 -37.29 -29.31 -25.17
C LEU A 19 -38.51 -29.34 -24.23
N THR A 20 -38.76 -30.51 -23.63
CA THR A 20 -39.55 -30.64 -22.41
C THR A 20 -38.69 -31.29 -21.33
N ASN A 21 -38.46 -30.51 -20.28
CA ASN A 21 -38.19 -30.86 -18.90
C ASN A 21 -37.71 -32.28 -18.60
N SER A 22 -36.44 -32.39 -18.23
CA SER A 22 -36.01 -33.28 -17.17
C SER A 22 -35.46 -32.46 -16.00
N ILE A 23 -35.96 -32.83 -14.83
CA ILE A 23 -35.66 -32.30 -13.52
C ILE A 23 -34.15 -32.46 -13.28
N ASN A 24 -33.40 -31.36 -13.25
CA ASN A 24 -32.09 -31.38 -12.62
C ASN A 24 -32.31 -31.40 -11.11
N ILE A 25 -32.17 -32.59 -10.55
CA ILE A 25 -31.77 -32.79 -9.16
C ILE A 25 -30.61 -31.83 -8.92
N VAL A 26 -30.77 -30.95 -7.92
CA VAL A 26 -29.68 -30.09 -7.44
C VAL A 26 -28.66 -31.01 -6.79
N GLU A 27 -27.76 -31.56 -7.60
CA GLU A 27 -26.46 -32.00 -7.10
C GLU A 27 -25.71 -30.74 -6.68
N ASN A 28 -25.25 -30.75 -5.43
CA ASN A 28 -24.31 -29.77 -4.90
C ASN A 28 -23.09 -29.71 -5.82
N ALA A 29 -23.05 -28.76 -6.75
CA ALA A 29 -21.85 -28.44 -7.50
C ALA A 29 -20.79 -27.99 -6.49
N SER A 30 -19.85 -28.88 -6.16
CA SER A 30 -18.65 -28.52 -5.45
C SER A 30 -17.92 -27.46 -6.28
N ASN A 31 -17.74 -26.24 -5.75
CA ASN A 31 -16.87 -25.23 -6.34
C ASN A 31 -15.42 -25.74 -6.35
N THR A 32 -15.05 -26.55 -7.34
CA THR A 32 -13.68 -27.03 -7.53
C THR A 32 -12.95 -26.03 -8.42
N LEU A 33 -11.99 -25.32 -7.83
CA LEU A 33 -11.09 -24.45 -8.59
C LEU A 33 -10.16 -25.33 -9.44
N SER A 34 -10.03 -25.02 -10.73
CA SER A 34 -9.09 -25.73 -11.63
C SER A 34 -7.66 -25.32 -11.30
N LEU A 35 -6.86 -26.26 -10.79
CA LEU A 35 -5.47 -26.04 -10.43
C LEU A 35 -4.54 -26.50 -11.57
N LYS A 36 -3.47 -25.74 -11.79
CA LYS A 36 -2.35 -26.09 -12.66
C LYS A 36 -1.07 -26.09 -11.82
N GLU A 37 -0.23 -27.11 -12.01
CA GLU A 37 1.09 -27.15 -11.38
C GLU A 37 2.10 -26.32 -12.17
N TYR A 38 2.91 -25.57 -11.43
CA TYR A 38 4.04 -24.79 -11.93
C TYR A 38 5.30 -25.23 -11.21
N LYS A 39 6.44 -25.22 -11.91
CA LYS A 39 7.73 -25.52 -11.28
C LYS A 39 8.05 -24.46 -10.21
N LEU A 40 8.55 -24.91 -9.06
CA LEU A 40 9.06 -24.06 -7.98
C LEU A 40 10.58 -24.14 -7.97
N ASN A 41 11.24 -23.02 -8.27
CA ASN A 41 12.70 -22.90 -8.36
C ASN A 41 13.27 -21.98 -7.28
N SER A 42 14.54 -22.17 -6.93
CA SER A 42 15.31 -21.23 -6.12
C SER A 42 16.42 -20.64 -6.98
N LEU A 43 16.46 -19.31 -7.05
CA LEU A 43 17.48 -18.51 -7.71
C LEU A 43 18.40 -17.80 -6.69
N THR A 44 18.27 -18.12 -5.40
CA THR A 44 19.08 -17.53 -4.33
C THR A 44 19.93 -18.57 -3.62
N LYS A 45 21.11 -18.15 -3.15
CA LYS A 45 22.07 -19.04 -2.48
C LYS A 45 21.61 -19.48 -1.08
N ASP A 46 20.70 -18.72 -0.46
CA ASP A 46 20.22 -19.02 0.90
C ASP A 46 19.29 -20.22 0.95
N VAL A 47 18.56 -20.48 -0.14
CA VAL A 47 17.65 -21.60 -0.25
C VAL A 47 18.32 -22.70 -1.06
N LYS A 48 19.17 -23.48 -0.37
CA LYS A 48 19.95 -24.58 -0.96
C LYS A 48 19.09 -25.80 -1.30
N THR A 49 18.11 -26.12 -0.47
CA THR A 49 17.23 -27.26 -0.64
C THR A 49 15.77 -26.84 -0.46
N MET A 50 14.92 -27.34 -1.36
CA MET A 50 13.46 -27.18 -1.26
C MET A 50 12.83 -28.56 -1.26
N LYS A 51 12.01 -28.83 -0.23
CA LYS A 51 11.21 -30.06 -0.14
C LYS A 51 10.18 -30.11 -1.25
N LYS A 52 9.50 -28.99 -1.50
CA LYS A 52 8.50 -28.83 -2.54
C LYS A 52 9.18 -28.44 -3.86
N LYS A 53 8.79 -29.07 -4.97
CA LYS A 53 9.36 -28.84 -6.32
C LYS A 53 8.39 -28.19 -7.29
N ASN A 54 7.09 -28.27 -7.02
CA ASN A 54 6.02 -27.66 -7.80
C ASN A 54 5.10 -26.87 -6.86
N ILE A 55 4.36 -25.91 -7.39
CA ILE A 55 3.35 -25.14 -6.69
C ILE A 55 2.06 -25.12 -7.53
N SER A 56 0.92 -25.33 -6.88
CA SER A 56 -0.39 -25.37 -7.56
C SER A 56 -1.08 -24.02 -7.56
N LEU A 57 -1.37 -23.49 -8.75
CA LEU A 57 -2.04 -22.20 -8.93
C LEU A 57 -3.35 -22.36 -9.71
N HIS A 58 -4.32 -21.52 -9.39
CA HIS A 58 -5.53 -21.29 -10.18
C HIS A 58 -5.39 -19.99 -10.96
N LEU A 59 -5.61 -20.00 -12.28
CA LEU A 59 -5.67 -18.75 -13.05
C LEU A 59 -7.10 -18.18 -13.01
N HIS A 60 -7.27 -17.06 -12.30
CA HIS A 60 -8.52 -16.31 -12.25
C HIS A 60 -8.32 -14.96 -12.91
N LYS A 61 -9.04 -14.70 -14.01
CA LYS A 61 -8.91 -13.46 -14.80
C LYS A 61 -7.43 -13.14 -15.11
N ASP A 62 -6.71 -14.11 -15.67
CA ASP A 62 -5.29 -14.01 -16.04
C ASP A 62 -4.30 -13.76 -14.88
N VAL A 63 -4.74 -13.84 -13.64
CA VAL A 63 -3.90 -13.66 -12.45
C VAL A 63 -3.71 -15.01 -11.76
N GLY A 64 -2.47 -15.31 -11.33
CA GLY A 64 -2.15 -16.52 -10.57
C GLY A 64 -2.60 -16.42 -9.12
N TYR A 65 -3.57 -17.26 -8.74
CA TYR A 65 -4.06 -17.42 -7.38
C TYR A 65 -3.51 -18.69 -6.77
N VAL A 66 -3.12 -18.64 -5.50
CA VAL A 66 -2.63 -19.79 -4.74
C VAL A 66 -3.34 -19.83 -3.39
N SER A 67 -3.59 -21.03 -2.86
CA SER A 67 -4.15 -21.13 -1.52
C SER A 67 -3.14 -20.66 -0.49
N ILE A 68 -3.63 -20.12 0.64
CA ILE A 68 -2.76 -19.64 1.71
C ILE A 68 -1.86 -20.77 2.22
N LYS A 69 -2.40 -21.98 2.38
CA LYS A 69 -1.63 -23.15 2.78
C LYS A 69 -0.55 -23.50 1.76
N GLU A 70 -0.91 -23.59 0.48
CA GLU A 70 0.04 -23.94 -0.59
C GLU A 70 1.16 -22.90 -0.71
N PHE A 71 0.84 -21.61 -0.52
CA PHE A 71 1.82 -20.54 -0.47
C PHE A 71 2.80 -20.73 0.69
N LEU A 72 2.31 -20.91 1.93
CA LEU A 72 3.14 -21.15 3.11
C LEU A 72 4.03 -22.39 2.96
N ASP A 73 3.48 -23.47 2.40
CA ASP A 73 4.24 -24.70 2.09
C ASP A 73 5.36 -24.42 1.08
N SER A 74 5.13 -23.55 0.08
CA SER A 74 6.11 -23.23 -0.96
C SER A 74 7.29 -22.39 -0.43
N ILE A 75 7.06 -21.58 0.60
CA ILE A 75 8.08 -20.71 1.20
C ILE A 75 8.63 -21.28 2.52
N GLU A 76 8.37 -22.55 2.82
CA GLU A 76 8.88 -23.26 4.01
C GLU A 76 10.36 -22.98 4.30
N PRO A 77 11.29 -22.96 3.32
CA PRO A 77 12.70 -22.67 3.58
C PRO A 77 12.98 -21.29 4.18
N ILE A 78 12.09 -20.32 3.99
CA ILE A 78 12.26 -18.90 4.36
C ILE A 78 11.58 -18.58 5.70
N ILE A 79 10.55 -19.33 6.08
CA ILE A 79 9.72 -19.07 7.27
C ILE A 79 9.89 -20.13 8.35
N LYS A 80 9.58 -19.79 9.60
CA LYS A 80 9.51 -20.70 10.76
C LYS A 80 8.29 -21.61 10.65
N PHE A 81 8.29 -22.45 9.63
CA PHE A 81 7.13 -23.22 9.20
C PHE A 81 6.54 -24.11 10.30
N ASN A 82 7.39 -24.71 11.14
CA ASN A 82 6.96 -25.57 12.25
C ASN A 82 6.22 -24.79 13.35
N ASP A 83 6.40 -23.48 13.45
CA ASP A 83 5.75 -22.62 14.44
C ASP A 83 4.39 -22.09 13.94
N ILE A 84 4.05 -22.37 12.68
CA ILE A 84 2.86 -21.86 12.01
C ILE A 84 1.75 -22.90 12.07
N LYS A 85 0.58 -22.47 12.54
CA LYS A 85 -0.67 -23.22 12.49
C LYS A 85 -1.59 -22.59 11.45
N HIS A 86 -2.02 -23.37 10.47
CA HIS A 86 -3.06 -23.03 9.50
C HIS A 86 -4.37 -23.72 9.88
N GLU A 87 -5.47 -22.96 9.91
CA GLU A 87 -6.81 -23.49 10.14
C GLU A 87 -7.80 -22.87 9.15
N PHE A 88 -8.55 -23.70 8.42
CA PHE A 88 -9.68 -23.25 7.60
C PHE A 88 -11.00 -23.71 8.21
N LYS A 89 -11.85 -22.76 8.62
CA LYS A 89 -13.17 -23.03 9.19
C LYS A 89 -14.13 -21.87 8.93
N ASN A 90 -15.40 -22.17 8.68
CA ASN A 90 -16.46 -21.16 8.54
C ASN A 90 -16.21 -20.09 7.44
N ASN A 91 -15.53 -20.47 6.34
CA ASN A 91 -15.06 -19.56 5.28
C ASN A 91 -14.01 -18.55 5.74
N LYS A 92 -13.22 -18.91 6.76
CA LYS A 92 -12.08 -18.13 7.23
C LYS A 92 -10.85 -19.01 7.26
N THR A 93 -9.73 -18.45 6.83
CA THR A 93 -8.41 -19.04 7.05
C THR A 93 -7.71 -18.26 8.15
N ILE A 94 -7.20 -18.96 9.16
CA ILE A 94 -6.50 -18.37 10.30
C ILE A 94 -5.08 -18.93 10.30
N ILE A 95 -4.11 -18.02 10.27
CA ILE A 95 -2.69 -18.30 10.47
C ILE A 95 -2.32 -17.84 11.86
N THR A 96 -1.86 -18.74 12.72
CA THR A 96 -1.34 -18.42 14.06
C THR A 96 0.13 -18.77 14.12
N LEU A 97 0.95 -17.86 14.63
CA LEU A 97 2.38 -18.08 14.83
C LEU A 97 2.67 -18.28 16.32
N THR A 98 3.31 -19.40 16.65
CA THR A 98 3.81 -19.67 17.99
C THR A 98 5.11 -18.89 18.20
N SER A 99 5.11 -17.92 19.11
CA SER A 99 6.28 -17.09 19.42
C SER A 99 6.25 -16.63 20.88
N LYS A 100 7.34 -16.01 21.34
CA LYS A 100 7.42 -15.32 22.63
C LYS A 100 6.48 -14.12 22.69
N ILE A 101 6.20 -13.50 21.54
CA ILE A 101 5.22 -12.42 21.44
C ILE A 101 3.81 -13.04 21.37
N PRO A 102 2.89 -12.69 22.28
CA PRO A 102 1.55 -13.27 22.28
C PRO A 102 0.70 -12.71 21.14
N ASN A 103 -0.36 -13.45 20.79
CA ASN A 103 -1.40 -13.01 19.84
C ASN A 103 -0.85 -12.62 18.46
N LEU A 104 -0.02 -13.48 17.87
CA LEU A 104 0.41 -13.35 16.48
C LEU A 104 -0.51 -14.18 15.58
N LYS A 105 -1.47 -13.51 14.97
CA LYS A 105 -2.51 -14.10 14.11
C LYS A 105 -2.82 -13.23 12.89
N ILE A 106 -3.04 -13.88 11.75
CA ILE A 106 -3.65 -13.29 10.55
C ILE A 106 -4.95 -14.06 10.24
N GLU A 107 -6.05 -13.34 10.06
CA GLU A 107 -7.35 -13.91 9.67
C GLU A 107 -7.74 -13.41 8.29
N PHE A 108 -8.02 -14.33 7.38
CA PHE A 108 -8.53 -14.08 6.05
C PHE A 108 -10.01 -14.44 6.05
N ASP A 109 -10.90 -13.46 5.89
CA ASP A 109 -12.35 -13.66 5.91
C ASP A 109 -12.93 -13.53 4.51
N TYR A 110 -13.32 -14.66 3.91
CA TYR A 110 -13.89 -14.68 2.57
C TYR A 110 -15.22 -13.92 2.47
N LYS A 111 -16.04 -13.87 3.53
CA LYS A 111 -17.36 -13.21 3.45
C LYS A 111 -17.19 -11.69 3.40
N THR A 112 -16.33 -11.16 4.26
CA THR A 112 -16.10 -9.71 4.32
C THR A 112 -15.05 -9.24 3.31
N GLN A 113 -14.20 -10.16 2.82
CA GLN A 113 -13.01 -9.87 2.01
C GLN A 113 -11.96 -9.06 2.79
N ASP A 114 -11.89 -9.27 4.10
CA ASP A 114 -10.91 -8.65 4.99
C ASP A 114 -9.75 -9.58 5.28
N ILE A 115 -8.55 -9.00 5.39
CA ILE A 115 -7.40 -9.62 6.04
C ILE A 115 -7.13 -8.87 7.33
N ILE A 116 -7.31 -9.51 8.47
CA ILE A 116 -7.17 -8.91 9.80
C ILE A 116 -5.85 -9.39 10.41
N VAL A 117 -4.97 -8.44 10.73
CA VAL A 117 -3.68 -8.70 11.35
C VAL A 117 -3.76 -8.24 12.79
N SER A 118 -3.62 -9.18 13.73
CA SER A 118 -3.69 -8.90 15.17
C SER A 118 -2.50 -8.10 15.70
N ASN A 119 -1.32 -8.33 15.12
CA ASN A 119 -0.07 -7.68 15.52
C ASN A 119 0.92 -7.68 14.36
N ASN A 120 1.46 -6.50 14.01
CA ASN A 120 2.39 -6.31 12.90
C ASN A 120 3.68 -7.13 13.05
N ASN A 121 4.09 -7.47 14.28
CA ASN A 121 5.29 -8.27 14.52
C ASN A 121 5.24 -9.66 13.88
N ILE A 122 4.06 -10.19 13.52
CA ILE A 122 3.95 -11.48 12.82
C ILE A 122 4.78 -11.52 11.54
N PHE A 123 4.89 -10.40 10.80
CA PHE A 123 5.61 -10.37 9.52
C PHE A 123 7.11 -10.45 9.67
N THR A 124 7.67 -10.00 10.80
CA THR A 124 9.09 -10.23 11.10
C THR A 124 9.28 -11.58 11.79
N GLU A 125 8.43 -11.93 12.76
CA GLU A 125 8.57 -13.15 13.58
C GLU A 125 8.41 -14.43 12.78
N ILE A 126 7.64 -14.42 11.69
CA ILE A 126 7.43 -15.57 10.81
C ILE A 126 8.71 -15.97 10.05
N LEU A 127 9.67 -15.07 9.85
CA LEU A 127 10.89 -15.33 9.08
C LEU A 127 11.88 -16.18 9.87
N LYS A 128 12.53 -17.16 9.22
CA LYS A 128 13.57 -18.02 9.82
C LYS A 128 14.81 -17.20 10.21
N ASN A 129 15.31 -16.43 9.25
CA ASN A 129 16.51 -15.62 9.41
C ASN A 129 16.11 -14.15 9.39
N LYS A 130 16.19 -13.50 10.55
CA LYS A 130 16.20 -12.05 10.64
C LYS A 130 17.66 -11.62 10.49
N GLU A 131 17.98 -10.87 9.45
CA GLU A 131 19.31 -10.28 9.33
C GLU A 131 19.15 -8.77 9.25
N ARG A 132 19.60 -8.09 10.30
CA ARG A 132 19.73 -6.65 10.28
C ARG A 132 21.17 -6.31 9.93
N GLY A 133 21.38 -5.54 8.87
CA GLY A 133 22.73 -5.21 8.41
C GLY A 133 23.57 -4.54 9.50
N GLU A 134 22.93 -3.78 10.37
CA GLU A 134 23.52 -3.05 11.48
C GLU A 134 24.01 -3.95 12.62
N GLU A 135 23.58 -5.21 12.72
CA GLU A 135 24.04 -6.13 13.77
C GLU A 135 25.52 -6.52 13.61
N LYS A 136 26.10 -6.30 12.41
CA LYS A 136 27.52 -6.52 12.15
C LYS A 136 28.41 -5.36 12.62
N LEU A 137 27.81 -4.26 13.07
CA LEU A 137 28.51 -3.06 13.52
C LEU A 137 28.80 -3.07 15.02
N ASN A 138 29.51 -2.04 15.49
CA ASN A 138 29.79 -1.81 16.90
C ASN A 138 28.57 -1.22 17.63
N LEU A 139 27.45 -1.92 17.56
CA LEU A 139 26.16 -1.52 18.14
C LEU A 139 25.61 -2.60 19.08
N GLU A 140 24.75 -2.17 19.99
CA GLU A 140 23.95 -3.01 20.88
C GLU A 140 22.50 -2.49 20.84
N PHE A 141 21.57 -3.36 20.43
CA PHE A 141 20.14 -3.05 20.39
C PHE A 141 19.50 -3.51 21.71
N GLN A 142 19.28 -2.57 22.62
CA GLN A 142 18.94 -2.87 24.01
C GLN A 142 17.44 -3.09 24.21
N ASN A 143 16.60 -2.34 23.49
CA ASN A 143 15.15 -2.42 23.66
C ASN A 143 14.42 -1.95 22.39
N LEU A 144 13.23 -2.52 22.17
CA LEU A 144 12.28 -2.08 21.16
C LEU A 144 10.88 -2.03 21.78
N LYS A 145 10.31 -0.82 21.86
CA LYS A 145 8.98 -0.60 22.44
C LYS A 145 8.05 -0.01 21.39
N ASN A 146 6.82 -0.50 21.32
CA ASN A 146 5.73 0.20 20.63
C ASN A 146 4.94 1.02 21.65
N GLU A 147 4.85 2.34 21.47
CA GLU A 147 4.09 3.22 22.36
C GLU A 147 2.60 3.29 22.03
N ASN A 148 2.20 2.81 20.84
CA ASN A 148 0.80 2.69 20.50
C ASN A 148 0.26 1.34 21.00
N PRO A 149 -0.74 1.33 21.91
CA PRO A 149 -1.31 0.09 22.42
C PRO A 149 -2.13 -0.69 21.38
N ASN A 150 -2.58 -0.04 20.30
CA ASN A 150 -3.27 -0.74 19.22
C ASN A 150 -2.25 -1.40 18.29
N THR A 151 -2.32 -2.72 18.21
CA THR A 151 -1.46 -3.54 17.34
C THR A 151 -2.21 -4.10 16.13
N GLN A 152 -3.55 -4.01 16.15
CA GLN A 152 -4.39 -4.63 15.14
C GLN A 152 -4.71 -3.65 14.01
N PHE A 153 -4.66 -4.16 12.79
CA PHE A 153 -5.11 -3.46 11.60
C PHE A 153 -5.73 -4.44 10.61
N LYS A 154 -6.32 -3.91 9.53
CA LYS A 154 -6.96 -4.73 8.50
C LYS A 154 -6.69 -4.20 7.10
N TYR A 155 -6.64 -5.10 6.14
CA TYR A 155 -6.73 -4.83 4.72
C TYR A 155 -8.13 -5.16 4.24
N HIS A 156 -8.84 -4.21 3.63
CA HIS A 156 -10.15 -4.46 3.00
C HIS A 156 -9.98 -4.57 1.49
N LEU A 157 -9.97 -5.80 0.96
CA LEU A 157 -9.55 -6.03 -0.44
C LEU A 157 -10.54 -5.48 -1.48
N LYS A 158 -11.83 -5.37 -1.11
CA LYS A 158 -12.86 -4.78 -1.97
C LYS A 158 -12.62 -3.32 -2.32
N ASP A 159 -11.91 -2.56 -1.48
CA ASP A 159 -11.57 -1.16 -1.78
C ASP A 159 -10.72 -1.05 -3.06
N TYR A 160 -10.03 -2.13 -3.42
CA TYR A 160 -9.11 -2.22 -4.54
C TYR A 160 -9.58 -3.19 -5.62
N ASP A 161 -10.83 -3.66 -5.57
CA ASP A 161 -11.36 -4.64 -6.55
C ASP A 161 -10.50 -5.93 -6.63
N ILE A 162 -9.90 -6.32 -5.50
CA ILE A 162 -9.16 -7.58 -5.34
C ILE A 162 -10.10 -8.60 -4.68
N GLU A 163 -10.23 -9.76 -5.30
CA GLU A 163 -11.15 -10.82 -4.88
C GLU A 163 -10.38 -11.92 -4.12
N MET A 164 -10.95 -12.41 -3.02
CA MET A 164 -10.60 -13.69 -2.40
C MET A 164 -11.46 -14.77 -3.03
N LEU A 165 -10.82 -15.85 -3.45
CA LEU A 165 -11.51 -17.08 -3.85
C LEU A 165 -11.44 -18.10 -2.72
N LYS A 166 -12.22 -19.17 -2.82
CA LYS A 166 -12.11 -20.30 -1.90
C LYS A 166 -12.58 -21.59 -2.55
N ASP A 167 -12.13 -22.71 -2.00
CA ASP A 167 -12.73 -24.01 -2.22
C ASP A 167 -13.22 -24.60 -0.88
N GLN A 168 -13.29 -25.92 -0.78
CA GLN A 168 -13.67 -26.61 0.47
C GLN A 168 -12.52 -26.71 1.48
N LYS A 169 -11.29 -26.42 1.07
CA LYS A 169 -10.06 -26.66 1.84
C LYS A 169 -9.40 -25.38 2.31
N ASP A 170 -9.47 -24.29 1.53
CA ASP A 170 -8.78 -23.04 1.88
C ASP A 170 -9.30 -21.81 1.10
N ILE A 171 -8.77 -20.64 1.46
CA ILE A 171 -8.87 -19.37 0.74
C ILE A 171 -7.68 -19.23 -0.22
N TYR A 172 -7.98 -18.68 -1.40
CA TYR A 172 -7.04 -18.40 -2.48
C TYR A 172 -6.94 -16.90 -2.73
N LEU A 173 -5.71 -16.43 -2.92
CA LEU A 173 -5.37 -15.02 -3.17
C LEU A 173 -4.32 -14.92 -4.28
N PRO A 174 -4.20 -13.75 -4.95
CA PRO A 174 -3.13 -13.51 -5.90
C PRO A 174 -1.76 -13.78 -5.25
N ILE A 175 -0.91 -14.53 -5.93
CA ILE A 175 0.41 -14.92 -5.40
C ILE A 175 1.27 -13.69 -5.05
N VAL A 176 1.19 -12.63 -5.87
CA VAL A 176 1.90 -11.36 -5.63
C VAL A 176 1.42 -10.65 -4.35
N LEU A 177 0.13 -10.77 -4.02
CA LEU A 177 -0.42 -10.21 -2.79
C LEU A 177 0.02 -11.01 -1.56
N LEU A 178 0.00 -12.34 -1.62
CA LEU A 178 0.50 -13.18 -0.53
C LEU A 178 1.99 -12.99 -0.31
N ASN A 179 2.76 -12.87 -1.39
CA ASN A 179 4.16 -12.46 -1.34
C ASN A 179 4.33 -11.11 -0.62
N GLN A 180 3.56 -10.10 -1.03
CA GLN A 180 3.62 -8.78 -0.40
C GLN A 180 3.21 -8.78 1.07
N ILE A 181 2.26 -9.63 1.48
CA ILE A 181 1.82 -9.68 2.87
C ILE A 181 2.82 -10.43 3.74
N PHE A 182 3.22 -11.64 3.35
CA PHE A 182 4.04 -12.51 4.20
C PHE A 182 5.54 -12.23 4.15
N LEU A 183 6.03 -11.67 3.04
CA LEU A 183 7.46 -11.49 2.79
C LEU A 183 7.86 -10.01 2.68
N ASN A 184 7.02 -9.03 3.04
CA ASN A 184 7.41 -7.61 2.96
C ASN A 184 8.69 -7.27 3.76
N GLU A 185 8.93 -7.95 4.88
CA GLU A 185 10.09 -7.76 5.74
C GLU A 185 11.30 -8.63 5.33
N SER A 186 11.22 -9.33 4.19
CA SER A 186 12.24 -10.25 3.69
C SER A 186 12.92 -9.72 2.44
N ASN A 187 14.24 -9.91 2.31
CA ASN A 187 14.94 -9.67 1.04
C ASN A 187 14.74 -10.83 0.05
N ILE A 188 14.29 -11.98 0.55
CA ILE A 188 13.94 -13.15 -0.25
C ILE A 188 12.44 -13.12 -0.54
N GLN A 189 12.07 -13.22 -1.82
CA GLN A 189 10.72 -13.07 -2.35
C GLN A 189 10.33 -14.23 -3.27
N VAL A 190 9.05 -14.28 -3.62
CA VAL A 190 8.45 -15.16 -4.62
C VAL A 190 8.07 -14.37 -5.87
N TYR A 191 8.47 -14.85 -7.04
CA TYR A 191 8.19 -14.24 -8.34
C TYR A 191 7.51 -15.24 -9.26
N PHE A 192 6.30 -14.91 -9.74
CA PHE A 192 5.60 -15.71 -10.75
C PHE A 192 5.73 -15.03 -12.11
N ASN A 193 6.35 -15.74 -13.06
CA ASN A 193 6.62 -15.20 -14.40
C ASN A 193 5.69 -15.78 -15.48
N ASP A 194 4.54 -16.33 -15.10
CA ASP A 194 3.57 -17.01 -15.98
C ASP A 194 4.00 -18.40 -16.55
N ASP A 195 5.26 -18.80 -16.36
CA ASP A 195 5.77 -20.15 -16.71
C ASP A 195 6.17 -20.96 -15.47
N GLU A 196 6.79 -20.31 -14.49
CA GLU A 196 7.23 -20.90 -13.23
C GLU A 196 7.20 -19.90 -12.08
N VAL A 197 7.37 -20.44 -10.87
CA VAL A 197 7.49 -19.66 -9.64
C VAL A 197 8.91 -19.77 -9.11
N SER A 198 9.56 -18.63 -8.90
CA SER A 198 10.94 -18.56 -8.43
C SER A 198 11.05 -17.87 -7.08
N ILE A 199 11.78 -18.49 -6.16
CA ILE A 199 12.28 -17.86 -4.93
C ILE A 199 13.59 -17.16 -5.27
N PHE A 200 13.70 -15.87 -5.00
CA PHE A 200 14.90 -15.08 -5.32
C PHE A 200 15.19 -14.04 -4.24
N ARG A 201 16.39 -13.47 -4.23
CA ARG A 201 16.80 -12.39 -3.32
C ARG A 201 17.03 -11.11 -4.11
N PHE A 202 16.40 -9.98 -3.74
CA PHE A 202 16.55 -8.73 -4.50
C PHE A 202 18.01 -8.31 -4.65
N ALA A 203 18.79 -8.31 -3.58
CA ALA A 203 20.19 -7.89 -3.61
C ALA A 203 21.08 -8.73 -4.54
N GLU A 204 20.81 -10.04 -4.64
CA GLU A 204 21.54 -10.95 -5.55
C GLU A 204 21.07 -10.79 -7.00
N THR A 205 19.76 -10.61 -7.20
CA THR A 205 19.20 -10.58 -8.55
C THR A 205 19.41 -9.23 -9.24
N LEU A 206 19.17 -8.13 -8.54
CA LEU A 206 19.24 -6.79 -9.12
C LEU A 206 20.68 -6.32 -9.36
N SER A 207 21.68 -6.98 -8.78
CA SER A 207 23.10 -6.67 -8.99
C SER A 207 23.70 -7.29 -10.25
N ASN A 208 22.99 -8.20 -10.94
CA ASN A 208 23.53 -8.91 -12.10
C ASN A 208 22.48 -9.14 -13.20
N PHE A 209 22.78 -8.69 -14.41
CA PHE A 209 21.93 -8.86 -15.60
C PHE A 209 21.53 -10.32 -15.87
N ILE A 210 22.44 -11.28 -15.71
CA ILE A 210 22.16 -12.71 -15.94
C ILE A 210 21.08 -13.20 -14.97
N ASN A 211 21.13 -12.76 -13.70
CA ASN A 211 20.13 -13.12 -12.71
C ASN A 211 18.75 -12.52 -13.04
N ILE A 212 18.72 -11.30 -13.60
CA ILE A 212 17.49 -10.67 -14.09
C ILE A 212 16.88 -11.47 -15.24
N VAL A 213 17.70 -11.90 -16.20
CA VAL A 213 17.24 -12.72 -17.33
C VAL A 213 16.67 -14.05 -16.84
N ASN A 214 17.34 -14.70 -15.87
CA ASN A 214 16.87 -15.94 -15.27
C ASN A 214 15.54 -15.76 -14.53
N LEU A 215 15.36 -14.66 -13.80
CA LEU A 215 14.12 -14.37 -13.08
C LEU A 215 12.91 -14.22 -14.03
N LYS A 216 13.11 -13.50 -15.14
CA LYS A 216 12.04 -13.22 -16.12
C LYS A 216 11.63 -14.44 -16.93
N GLY A 217 12.55 -15.38 -17.15
CA GLY A 217 12.30 -16.59 -17.93
C GLY A 217 12.26 -16.34 -19.45
N LEU A 218 12.76 -17.32 -20.21
CA LEU A 218 12.89 -17.21 -21.67
C LEU A 218 11.57 -17.42 -22.43
N LYS A 219 10.66 -18.28 -21.93
CA LYS A 219 9.37 -18.54 -22.61
C LYS A 219 8.38 -17.41 -22.42
N SER A 220 8.30 -16.84 -21.22
CA SER A 220 7.39 -15.74 -20.91
C SER A 220 7.77 -14.45 -21.64
N SER A 221 9.08 -14.22 -21.85
CA SER A 221 9.59 -13.11 -22.67
C SER A 221 9.33 -13.24 -24.17
N GLN A 222 8.89 -14.41 -24.65
CA GLN A 222 8.39 -14.58 -26.02
C GLN A 222 6.91 -14.19 -26.16
N LYS A 223 6.16 -14.02 -25.05
CA LYS A 223 4.77 -13.55 -25.12
C LYS A 223 4.76 -12.08 -25.51
N THR A 224 4.12 -11.79 -26.64
CA THR A 224 4.08 -10.46 -27.23
C THR A 224 3.00 -9.56 -26.62
N THR A 225 2.07 -10.09 -25.82
CA THR A 225 0.95 -9.33 -25.27
C THR A 225 0.74 -9.66 -23.80
N ILE A 226 0.70 -8.63 -22.95
CA ILE A 226 0.26 -8.75 -21.56
C ILE A 226 -1.28 -8.91 -21.55
N PRO A 227 -1.85 -9.92 -20.88
CA PRO A 227 -3.30 -10.11 -20.79
C PRO A 227 -4.02 -8.89 -20.21
N LYS A 228 -5.19 -8.56 -20.77
CA LYS A 228 -5.98 -7.37 -20.39
C LYS A 228 -6.35 -7.37 -18.90
N ASN A 229 -6.83 -8.51 -18.38
CA ASN A 229 -7.22 -8.58 -16.97
C ASN A 229 -6.01 -8.47 -16.03
N LEU A 230 -4.83 -8.91 -16.45
CA LEU A 230 -3.60 -8.74 -15.68
C LEU A 230 -3.18 -7.26 -15.58
N LYS A 231 -3.33 -6.48 -16.67
CA LYS A 231 -3.13 -5.02 -16.63
C LYS A 231 -4.12 -4.32 -15.71
N GLU A 232 -5.39 -4.71 -15.77
CA GLU A 232 -6.43 -4.18 -14.88
C GLU A 232 -6.16 -4.53 -13.41
N PHE A 233 -5.71 -5.76 -13.15
CA PHE A 233 -5.29 -6.17 -11.82
C PHE A 233 -4.06 -5.38 -11.34
N GLN A 234 -3.07 -5.09 -12.19
CA GLN A 234 -1.93 -4.23 -11.83
C GLN A 234 -2.38 -2.82 -11.44
N TYR A 235 -3.29 -2.22 -12.21
CA TYR A 235 -3.85 -0.91 -11.87
C TYR A 235 -4.50 -0.90 -10.47
N ASN A 236 -5.30 -1.93 -10.19
CA ASN A 236 -5.98 -2.10 -8.91
C ASN A 236 -4.99 -2.38 -7.75
N TYR A 237 -4.02 -3.25 -8.00
CA TYR A 237 -2.98 -3.64 -7.05
C TYR A 237 -2.07 -2.46 -6.69
N LEU A 238 -1.76 -1.55 -7.62
CA LEU A 238 -1.02 -0.33 -7.31
C LEU A 238 -1.73 0.49 -6.22
N GLY A 239 -3.06 0.62 -6.30
CA GLY A 239 -3.87 1.25 -5.26
C GLY A 239 -3.65 0.60 -3.90
N PHE A 240 -3.77 -0.72 -3.83
CA PHE A 240 -3.54 -1.50 -2.61
C PHE A 240 -2.13 -1.30 -2.08
N LEU A 241 -1.13 -1.44 -2.95
CA LEU A 241 0.28 -1.37 -2.61
C LEU A 241 0.62 -0.01 -2.00
N PHE A 242 0.23 1.08 -2.65
CA PHE A 242 0.57 2.43 -2.19
C PHE A 242 -0.22 2.85 -0.96
N ASP A 243 -1.49 2.45 -0.83
CA ASP A 243 -2.26 2.86 0.34
C ASP A 243 -1.73 2.22 1.64
N HIS A 244 -1.14 1.02 1.57
CA HIS A 244 -0.65 0.29 2.74
C HIS A 244 0.87 0.30 2.91
N TYR A 245 1.67 0.35 1.84
CA TYR A 245 3.12 0.18 1.91
C TYR A 245 3.92 1.41 1.52
N TYR A 246 3.33 2.40 0.84
CA TYR A 246 4.02 3.66 0.54
C TYR A 246 3.93 4.62 1.75
N GLY A 247 5.09 4.98 2.32
CA GLY A 247 5.18 5.74 3.57
C GLY A 247 4.83 7.21 3.46
N ILE A 248 4.98 7.77 2.26
CA ILE A 248 4.68 9.18 1.98
C ILE A 248 3.20 9.28 1.60
N LYS A 249 2.48 10.26 2.16
CA LYS A 249 1.12 10.62 1.71
C LYS A 249 1.22 11.95 0.96
N LEU A 250 0.90 11.94 -0.33
CA LEU A 250 0.88 13.15 -1.15
C LEU A 250 -0.17 14.14 -0.60
N LYS A 251 0.14 15.44 -0.72
CA LYS A 251 -0.77 16.50 -0.29
C LYS A 251 -2.13 16.34 -0.98
N ASP A 252 -3.21 16.47 -0.21
CA ASP A 252 -4.61 16.33 -0.65
C ASP A 252 -5.00 14.93 -1.16
N ASN A 253 -4.09 13.94 -1.09
CA ASN A 253 -4.38 12.57 -1.47
C ASN A 253 -4.74 11.71 -0.24
N ARG A 254 -6.02 11.32 -0.15
CA ARG A 254 -6.51 10.41 0.89
C ARG A 254 -6.30 8.93 0.55
N PHE A 255 -6.37 8.58 -0.74
CA PHE A 255 -6.27 7.22 -1.25
C PHE A 255 -5.60 7.22 -2.63
N TYR A 256 -4.51 6.48 -2.77
CA TYR A 256 -3.72 6.43 -4.00
C TYR A 256 -4.51 5.89 -5.20
N LYS A 257 -5.59 5.12 -4.96
CA LYS A 257 -6.54 4.75 -6.02
C LYS A 257 -7.02 5.96 -6.83
N ASN A 258 -7.26 7.11 -6.19
CA ASN A 258 -7.68 8.34 -6.88
C ASN A 258 -6.55 8.95 -7.70
N TYR A 259 -5.33 8.99 -7.16
CA TYR A 259 -4.14 9.47 -7.87
C TYR A 259 -3.89 8.66 -9.15
N PHE A 260 -4.06 7.34 -9.10
CA PHE A 260 -3.84 6.47 -10.25
C PHE A 260 -4.89 6.59 -11.36
N GLN A 261 -6.06 7.20 -11.11
CA GLN A 261 -7.06 7.42 -12.17
C GLN A 261 -6.47 8.17 -13.38
N ASN A 262 -5.50 9.06 -13.14
CA ASN A 262 -4.80 9.82 -14.18
C ASN A 262 -3.93 8.96 -15.11
N TYR A 263 -3.58 7.74 -14.69
CA TYR A 263 -2.73 6.80 -15.44
C TYR A 263 -3.51 5.57 -15.92
N LYS A 264 -4.80 5.44 -15.55
CA LYS A 264 -5.57 4.23 -15.77
C LYS A 264 -5.57 3.82 -17.24
N SER A 265 -5.86 4.75 -18.16
CA SER A 265 -5.97 4.44 -19.58
C SER A 265 -4.65 3.97 -20.20
N GLN A 266 -3.51 4.49 -19.72
CA GLN A 266 -2.19 4.07 -20.19
C GLN A 266 -1.76 2.75 -19.55
N ILE A 267 -2.01 2.55 -18.25
CA ILE A 267 -1.74 1.27 -17.56
C ILE A 267 -2.57 0.14 -18.18
N THR A 268 -3.85 0.37 -18.49
CA THR A 268 -4.73 -0.65 -19.09
C THR A 268 -4.73 -0.65 -20.61
N SER A 269 -3.79 0.04 -21.25
CA SER A 269 -3.66 0.11 -22.71
C SER A 269 -3.36 -1.26 -23.31
N ASP A 270 -3.82 -1.54 -24.53
CA ASP A 270 -3.50 -2.79 -25.24
C ASP A 270 -2.01 -2.90 -25.61
N SER A 271 -1.29 -1.78 -25.75
CA SER A 271 0.18 -1.74 -25.93
C SER A 271 0.93 -2.07 -24.64
N ASN A 272 1.89 -3.00 -24.70
CA ASN A 272 2.81 -3.31 -23.59
C ASN A 272 3.73 -2.11 -23.29
N ASP A 273 4.20 -1.41 -24.33
CA ASP A 273 5.08 -0.25 -24.18
C ASP A 273 4.40 0.84 -23.38
N LYS A 274 3.15 1.16 -23.73
CA LYS A 274 2.34 2.14 -22.99
C LYS A 274 2.10 1.72 -21.54
N HIS A 275 1.86 0.44 -21.29
CA HIS A 275 1.70 -0.09 -19.93
C HIS A 275 2.96 0.14 -19.08
N TYR A 276 4.13 -0.30 -19.56
CA TYR A 276 5.38 -0.17 -18.82
C TYR A 276 5.85 1.28 -18.71
N LEU A 277 5.70 2.09 -19.76
CA LEU A 277 5.98 3.53 -19.73
C LEU A 277 5.06 4.26 -18.75
N ALA A 278 3.80 3.87 -18.64
CA ALA A 278 2.89 4.47 -17.66
C ALA A 278 3.34 4.20 -16.23
N THR A 279 3.80 2.98 -15.92
CA THR A 279 4.37 2.66 -14.60
C THR A 279 5.63 3.49 -14.34
N LYS A 280 6.55 3.60 -15.31
CA LYS A 280 7.74 4.46 -15.18
C LYS A 280 7.38 5.92 -14.92
N GLN A 281 6.48 6.47 -15.72
CA GLN A 281 6.03 7.85 -15.61
C GLN A 281 5.32 8.10 -14.28
N LEU A 282 4.52 7.15 -13.80
CA LEU A 282 3.84 7.23 -12.50
C LEU A 282 4.85 7.37 -11.37
N ILE A 283 5.92 6.55 -11.37
CA ILE A 283 6.96 6.62 -10.34
C ILE A 283 7.74 7.93 -10.42
N GLU A 284 8.10 8.37 -11.63
CA GLU A 284 8.75 9.66 -11.85
C GLU A 284 7.88 10.85 -11.36
N ASP A 285 6.57 10.80 -11.59
CA ASP A 285 5.64 11.84 -11.20
C ASP A 285 5.40 11.90 -9.67
N LEU A 286 5.87 10.92 -8.89
CA LEU A 286 5.84 11.00 -7.41
C LEU A 286 6.77 12.09 -6.87
N ASP A 287 7.82 12.46 -7.61
CA ASP A 287 8.86 13.41 -7.18
C ASP A 287 9.44 13.06 -5.79
N ASP A 288 9.69 11.76 -5.61
CA ASP A 288 10.23 11.13 -4.42
C ASP A 288 11.61 10.51 -4.74
N PRO A 289 12.73 11.09 -4.25
CA PRO A 289 14.07 10.56 -4.54
C PRO A 289 14.36 9.16 -3.98
N HIS A 290 13.52 8.63 -3.07
CA HIS A 290 13.62 7.24 -2.60
C HIS A 290 12.80 6.25 -3.44
N SER A 291 12.04 6.72 -4.43
CA SER A 291 11.23 5.89 -5.31
C SER A 291 11.81 5.84 -6.73
N ALA A 292 11.87 4.64 -7.31
CA ALA A 292 12.45 4.44 -8.64
C ALA A 292 11.82 3.24 -9.36
N PHE A 293 11.79 3.27 -10.68
CA PHE A 293 11.49 2.10 -11.48
C PHE A 293 12.78 1.29 -11.68
N THR A 294 12.84 0.07 -11.14
CA THR A 294 14.10 -0.69 -11.04
C THR A 294 14.26 -1.73 -12.14
N MET A 295 13.18 -2.46 -12.44
CA MET A 295 13.20 -3.54 -13.42
C MET A 295 11.85 -3.61 -14.11
N ASP A 296 11.85 -3.75 -15.43
CA ASP A 296 10.62 -4.01 -16.16
C ASP A 296 10.20 -5.47 -16.10
N GLY A 297 8.91 -5.73 -16.36
CA GLY A 297 8.34 -7.07 -16.33
C GLY A 297 8.85 -8.02 -17.41
N TYR A 298 8.31 -9.24 -17.42
CA TYR A 298 8.79 -10.33 -18.28
C TYR A 298 8.16 -10.38 -19.66
N PHE A 299 7.15 -9.56 -19.99
CA PHE A 299 6.57 -9.53 -21.33
C PHE A 299 7.44 -8.72 -22.30
N ASN A 300 7.35 -9.04 -23.60
CA ASN A 300 8.13 -8.34 -24.62
C ASN A 300 7.72 -6.87 -24.75
N LYS A 301 8.68 -6.00 -25.05
CA LYS A 301 8.49 -4.58 -25.31
C LYS A 301 8.97 -4.25 -26.72
N GLY A 302 8.32 -3.29 -27.34
CA GLY A 302 8.63 -2.77 -28.66
C GLY A 302 9.65 -1.63 -28.62
N GLU A 303 9.77 -0.99 -29.78
CA GLU A 303 10.73 0.08 -30.01
C GLU A 303 10.36 1.37 -29.26
N GLU A 304 9.06 1.65 -29.08
CA GLU A 304 8.56 2.85 -28.40
C GLU A 304 9.05 2.89 -26.95
N TYR A 305 9.03 1.75 -26.26
CA TYR A 305 9.53 1.64 -24.89
C TYR A 305 11.01 2.02 -24.75
N ASN A 306 11.86 1.63 -25.70
CA ASN A 306 13.29 1.91 -25.65
C ASN A 306 13.64 3.35 -26.07
N LYS A 307 12.83 3.95 -26.96
CA LYS A 307 13.05 5.31 -27.47
C LYS A 307 12.48 6.40 -26.56
N THR A 308 11.44 6.09 -25.80
CA THR A 308 10.71 7.10 -25.01
C THR A 308 11.52 7.51 -23.78
N LYS A 309 11.84 8.80 -23.70
CA LYS A 309 12.38 9.40 -22.48
C LYS A 309 11.26 9.68 -21.50
N ILE A 310 11.47 9.32 -20.25
CA ILE A 310 10.56 9.64 -19.15
C ILE A 310 10.97 11.00 -18.59
N GLU A 311 10.00 11.90 -18.43
CA GLU A 311 10.23 13.23 -17.87
C GLU A 311 9.18 13.52 -16.81
N SER A 312 9.59 13.95 -15.62
CA SER A 312 8.66 14.34 -14.57
C SER A 312 7.73 15.46 -15.01
N LYS A 313 6.43 15.30 -14.77
CA LYS A 313 5.42 16.35 -14.98
C LYS A 313 5.43 17.42 -13.88
N SER A 314 6.23 17.26 -12.82
CA SER A 314 6.30 18.23 -11.73
C SER A 314 6.84 19.58 -12.22
N LYS A 315 6.08 20.65 -11.94
CA LYS A 315 6.50 22.04 -12.24
C LYS A 315 7.71 22.48 -11.39
N VAL A 316 7.87 21.90 -10.20
CA VAL A 316 9.00 22.16 -9.29
C VAL A 316 9.81 20.88 -9.22
N LYS A 317 10.85 20.77 -10.03
CA LYS A 317 11.72 19.59 -10.06
C LYS A 317 12.54 19.55 -8.77
N ARG A 318 12.05 18.90 -7.70
CA ARG A 318 12.78 18.80 -6.43
C ARG A 318 14.15 18.16 -6.66
N TYR A 319 14.20 17.13 -7.51
CA TYR A 319 15.45 16.48 -7.91
C TYR A 319 16.42 17.43 -8.64
N LYS A 320 15.96 18.21 -9.62
CA LYS A 320 16.83 19.18 -10.31
C LYS A 320 17.38 20.23 -9.33
N LYS A 321 16.53 20.73 -8.44
CA LYS A 321 16.96 21.66 -7.40
C LYS A 321 18.00 21.02 -6.47
N TRP A 322 17.90 19.72 -6.23
CA TRP A 322 18.85 18.96 -5.44
C TRP A 322 20.24 18.93 -6.09
N ASP A 323 20.32 18.60 -7.39
CA ASP A 323 21.58 18.62 -8.16
C ASP A 323 22.21 20.02 -8.24
N ASP A 324 21.40 21.03 -8.55
CA ASP A 324 21.86 22.43 -8.61
C ASP A 324 22.41 22.89 -7.24
N THR A 325 21.76 22.47 -6.14
CA THR A 325 22.23 22.75 -4.78
C THR A 325 23.57 22.08 -4.49
N LEU A 326 23.75 20.81 -4.90
CA LEU A 326 25.03 20.12 -4.71
C LEU A 326 26.18 20.85 -5.41
N HIS A 327 25.96 21.28 -6.65
CA HIS A 327 26.97 22.00 -7.42
C HIS A 327 27.40 23.30 -6.72
N LEU A 328 26.43 24.09 -6.24
CA LEU A 328 26.68 25.31 -5.49
C LEU A 328 27.45 25.05 -4.18
N LEU A 329 27.07 24.02 -3.43
CA LEU A 329 27.75 23.63 -2.20
C LEU A 329 29.21 23.22 -2.47
N ALA A 330 29.42 22.36 -3.47
CA ALA A 330 30.75 21.89 -3.85
C ALA A 330 31.67 23.03 -4.32
N GLN A 331 31.12 24.05 -5.00
CA GLN A 331 31.88 25.23 -5.44
C GLN A 331 32.43 26.06 -4.28
N HIS A 332 31.74 26.09 -3.14
CA HIS A 332 32.10 26.92 -1.99
C HIS A 332 32.79 26.16 -0.84
N ASP A 333 32.79 24.83 -0.86
CA ASP A 333 33.35 24.02 0.23
C ASP A 333 34.88 24.07 0.27
N PRO A 334 35.48 24.63 1.35
CA PRO A 334 36.93 24.64 1.52
C PRO A 334 37.49 23.25 1.89
N SER A 335 36.65 22.32 2.37
CA SER A 335 37.05 20.96 2.68
C SER A 335 37.25 20.17 1.38
N LYS A 336 38.51 20.04 0.96
CA LYS A 336 38.86 19.28 -0.25
C LYS A 336 38.84 17.76 -0.05
N ILE A 337 38.93 17.29 1.19
CA ILE A 337 39.08 15.87 1.52
C ILE A 337 38.14 15.53 2.68
N GLU A 338 37.39 14.44 2.54
CA GLU A 338 36.49 13.93 3.57
C GLU A 338 37.26 13.46 4.81
N TYR A 339 36.60 13.53 5.95
CA TYR A 339 37.12 13.09 7.25
C TYR A 339 38.35 13.85 7.75
N GLN A 340 38.81 14.92 7.10
CA GLN A 340 39.92 15.74 7.60
C GLN A 340 39.41 16.91 8.47
N ASN A 341 40.20 17.28 9.48
CA ASN A 341 39.91 18.44 10.30
C ASN A 341 40.19 19.74 9.55
N ARG A 342 39.17 20.60 9.45
CA ARG A 342 39.34 22.02 9.12
C ARG A 342 39.20 22.85 10.38
N PHE A 343 40.30 23.39 10.87
CA PHE A 343 40.29 24.26 12.05
C PHE A 343 39.82 25.67 11.65
N LEU A 344 38.89 26.23 12.41
CA LEU A 344 38.39 27.60 12.19
C LEU A 344 39.35 28.63 12.80
N SER A 345 39.13 29.90 12.44
CA SER A 345 39.90 31.06 12.90
C SER A 345 40.02 31.22 14.43
N ASP A 346 39.13 30.62 15.23
CA ASP A 346 39.19 30.65 16.71
C ASP A 346 40.19 29.66 17.32
N ASN A 347 40.76 28.75 16.51
CA ASN A 347 41.60 27.63 16.93
C ASN A 347 41.00 26.72 18.02
N LYS A 348 39.68 26.79 18.23
CA LYS A 348 38.94 26.00 19.23
C LYS A 348 37.85 25.17 18.58
N THR A 349 37.56 25.40 17.31
CA THR A 349 36.51 24.73 16.55
C THR A 349 37.10 23.98 15.36
N SER A 350 36.69 22.73 15.16
CA SER A 350 37.03 21.93 13.99
C SER A 350 35.79 21.51 13.22
N VAL A 351 35.86 21.54 11.89
CA VAL A 351 34.85 21.00 10.98
C VAL A 351 35.35 19.69 10.38
N ILE A 352 34.52 18.66 10.45
CA ILE A 352 34.76 17.34 9.83
C ILE A 352 33.64 17.09 8.81
N SER A 353 34.00 17.05 7.53
CA SER A 353 33.06 16.92 6.40
C SER A 353 33.02 15.49 5.86
N PHE A 354 31.83 14.98 5.54
CA PHE A 354 31.64 13.67 4.90
C PHE A 354 30.34 13.62 4.10
N LYS A 355 30.38 12.99 2.92
CA LYS A 355 29.33 13.05 1.89
C LYS A 355 28.38 11.85 1.91
N GLN A 356 28.76 10.79 2.59
CA GLN A 356 27.92 9.60 2.72
C GLN A 356 28.17 8.90 4.06
N PHE A 357 27.15 8.19 4.56
CA PHE A 357 27.29 7.23 5.64
C PHE A 357 27.65 5.87 5.04
N GLU A 358 28.91 5.49 5.17
CA GLU A 358 29.49 4.22 4.74
C GLU A 358 29.82 3.36 5.96
N ILE A 359 30.08 2.07 5.74
CA ILE A 359 30.28 1.11 6.83
C ILE A 359 31.49 1.43 7.72
N ASP A 360 32.49 2.18 7.21
CA ASP A 360 33.69 2.58 7.95
C ASP A 360 33.72 4.07 8.34
N THR A 361 32.66 4.84 8.08
CA THR A 361 32.57 6.29 8.37
C THR A 361 32.92 6.59 9.84
N ALA A 362 32.41 5.81 10.80
CA ALA A 362 32.70 6.00 12.22
C ALA A 362 34.21 5.89 12.52
N LYS A 363 34.89 4.89 11.93
CA LYS A 363 36.34 4.69 12.08
C LYS A 363 37.15 5.84 11.48
N GLN A 364 36.71 6.42 10.37
CA GLN A 364 37.40 7.57 9.77
C GLN A 364 37.23 8.83 10.63
N ILE A 365 36.01 9.10 11.10
CA ILE A 365 35.72 10.23 12.00
C ILE A 365 36.51 10.13 13.31
N GLU A 366 36.65 8.92 13.88
CA GLU A 366 37.39 8.71 15.12
C GLU A 366 38.84 9.21 15.02
N LYS A 367 39.50 9.02 13.87
CA LYS A 367 40.88 9.50 13.65
C LYS A 367 40.94 11.03 13.77
N SER A 368 39.99 11.71 13.15
CA SER A 368 39.88 13.17 13.16
C SER A 368 39.57 13.69 14.56
N LEU A 369 38.69 13.01 15.31
CA LEU A 369 38.38 13.37 16.69
C LEU A 369 39.61 13.24 17.62
N LYS A 370 40.43 12.19 17.45
CA LYS A 370 41.69 12.03 18.19
C LYS A 370 42.66 13.17 17.90
N GLU A 371 42.82 13.55 16.62
CA GLU A 371 43.66 14.69 16.25
C GLU A 371 43.15 16.00 16.86
N ALA A 372 41.84 16.25 16.78
CA ALA A 372 41.21 17.44 17.36
C ALA A 372 41.40 17.49 18.89
N GLN A 373 41.28 16.35 19.58
CA GLN A 373 41.50 16.25 21.01
C GLN A 373 42.94 16.60 21.39
N ASN A 374 43.91 16.06 20.66
CA ASN A 374 45.34 16.34 20.87
C ASN A 374 45.69 17.82 20.63
N LYS A 375 44.95 18.50 19.74
CA LYS A 375 45.09 19.94 19.49
C LYS A 375 44.31 20.83 20.46
N GLY A 376 43.62 20.26 21.44
CA GLY A 376 42.88 21.02 22.46
C GLY A 376 41.58 21.66 21.96
N ILE A 377 41.05 21.20 20.82
CA ILE A 377 39.77 21.64 20.25
C ILE A 377 38.65 21.42 21.26
N LYS A 378 37.65 22.31 21.24
CA LYS A 378 36.48 22.29 22.14
C LYS A 378 35.18 22.00 21.39
N ASN A 379 35.07 22.48 20.16
CA ASN A 379 33.85 22.37 19.36
C ASN A 379 34.11 21.52 18.11
N ILE A 380 33.22 20.59 17.81
CA ILE A 380 33.21 19.79 16.59
C ILE A 380 31.94 20.11 15.80
N ILE A 381 32.12 20.50 14.54
CA ILE A 381 31.03 20.57 13.56
C ILE A 381 31.14 19.33 12.66
N PHE A 382 30.14 18.46 12.70
CA PHE A 382 29.94 17.47 11.65
C PHE A 382 29.22 18.13 10.47
N ASN A 383 29.95 18.32 9.38
CA ASN A 383 29.44 18.95 8.17
C ASN A 383 28.84 17.89 7.24
N VAL A 384 27.50 17.86 7.21
CA VAL A 384 26.69 16.98 6.36
C VAL A 384 25.98 17.77 5.27
N THR A 385 26.46 18.97 4.93
CA THR A 385 25.84 19.85 3.92
C THR A 385 25.80 19.20 2.54
N GLN A 386 26.79 18.39 2.18
CA GLN A 386 26.82 17.63 0.93
C GLN A 386 26.50 16.13 1.13
N ASN A 387 25.80 15.77 2.22
CA ASN A 387 25.54 14.37 2.55
C ASN A 387 24.19 13.87 2.02
N GLY A 388 24.23 12.97 1.04
CA GLY A 388 23.02 12.42 0.40
C GLY A 388 22.38 11.26 1.15
N GLY A 389 22.93 10.83 2.29
CA GLY A 389 22.46 9.69 3.07
C GLY A 389 23.47 8.54 3.13
N GLY A 390 22.96 7.31 3.07
CA GLY A 390 23.78 6.10 3.16
C GLY A 390 23.29 5.15 4.26
N PHE A 391 24.20 4.35 4.77
CA PHE A 391 23.93 3.31 5.74
C PHE A 391 23.66 3.87 7.13
N ILE A 392 22.40 3.78 7.59
CA ILE A 392 21.97 4.35 8.87
C ILE A 392 22.73 3.78 10.08
N GLY A 393 23.20 2.54 10.01
CA GLY A 393 24.01 1.93 11.06
C GLY A 393 25.31 2.71 11.36
N ALA A 394 25.93 3.32 10.36
CA ALA A 394 27.11 4.16 10.57
C ALA A 394 26.76 5.44 11.35
N ALA A 395 25.57 6.01 11.12
CA ALA A 395 25.07 7.13 11.91
C ALA A 395 24.87 6.74 13.39
N TYR A 396 24.38 5.53 13.64
CA TYR A 396 24.25 4.98 15.00
C TYR A 396 25.62 4.77 15.66
N GLU A 397 26.64 4.32 14.93
CA GLU A 397 27.98 4.18 15.50
C GLU A 397 28.57 5.53 15.92
N ILE A 398 28.41 6.56 15.06
CA ILE A 398 28.87 7.93 15.32
C ILE A 398 28.24 8.50 16.61
N MET A 399 26.99 8.14 16.95
CA MET A 399 26.37 8.56 18.22
C MET A 399 27.21 8.21 19.45
N GLY A 400 28.00 7.13 19.40
CA GLY A 400 28.91 6.74 20.49
C GLY A 400 29.99 7.77 20.79
N PHE A 401 30.39 8.57 19.79
CA PHE A 401 31.33 9.68 20.02
C PHE A 401 30.68 10.83 20.79
N LEU A 402 29.37 11.04 20.63
CA LEU A 402 28.64 12.14 21.25
C LEU A 402 28.10 11.77 22.64
N THR A 403 27.77 10.50 22.89
CA THR A 403 27.19 10.02 24.15
C THR A 403 27.67 8.64 24.54
N ASP A 404 27.89 8.44 25.84
CA ASP A 404 28.15 7.16 26.51
C ASP A 404 26.86 6.43 26.94
N LYS A 405 25.75 7.16 27.01
CA LYS A 405 24.41 6.63 27.29
C LYS A 405 23.79 6.01 26.05
N PRO A 406 22.95 4.97 26.21
CA PRO A 406 22.04 4.54 25.16
C PRO A 406 21.19 5.71 24.64
N PHE A 407 20.91 5.70 23.35
CA PHE A 407 20.13 6.72 22.66
C PHE A 407 18.89 6.09 22.01
N ASN A 408 17.85 6.90 21.83
CA ASN A 408 16.59 6.47 21.24
C ASN A 408 16.49 6.90 19.78
N VAL A 409 15.87 6.02 18.98
CA VAL A 409 15.49 6.26 17.58
C VAL A 409 13.99 5.99 17.45
N TYR A 410 13.29 6.86 16.73
CA TYR A 410 11.83 6.88 16.70
C TYR A 410 11.33 6.60 15.28
N ASN A 411 10.46 5.60 15.14
CA ASN A 411 9.83 5.24 13.87
C ASN A 411 8.31 5.19 14.00
N TYR A 412 7.62 5.53 12.92
CA TYR A 412 6.18 5.38 12.80
C TYR A 412 5.83 4.55 11.57
N ASN A 413 4.87 3.63 11.74
CA ASN A 413 4.33 2.86 10.63
C ASN A 413 2.89 3.32 10.33
N PRO A 414 2.62 3.97 9.17
CA PRO A 414 1.27 4.47 8.85
C PRO A 414 0.22 3.38 8.64
N LEU A 415 0.62 2.13 8.36
CA LEU A 415 -0.29 1.00 8.20
C LEU A 415 -0.72 0.44 9.55
N SER A 416 0.25 -0.04 10.35
CA SER A 416 -0.01 -0.66 11.65
C SER A 416 -0.26 0.35 12.77
N LYS A 417 0.04 1.64 12.52
CA LYS A 417 0.04 2.75 13.49
C LYS A 417 1.06 2.58 14.61
N GLU A 418 1.99 1.63 14.50
CA GLU A 418 3.02 1.43 15.50
C GLU A 418 3.89 2.68 15.65
N GLN A 419 4.16 3.03 16.90
CA GLN A 419 5.03 4.11 17.32
C GLN A 419 6.24 3.47 17.99
N LYS A 420 7.24 3.08 17.19
CA LYS A 420 8.39 2.31 17.66
C LYS A 420 9.46 3.24 18.22
N VAL A 421 9.91 2.95 19.43
CA VAL A 421 11.10 3.51 20.05
C VAL A 421 12.11 2.39 20.18
N GLU A 422 13.24 2.56 19.49
CA GLU A 422 14.37 1.65 19.59
C GLU A 422 15.47 2.30 20.42
N THR A 423 15.94 1.59 21.44
CA THR A 423 17.06 2.03 22.28
C THR A 423 18.33 1.31 21.83
N ILE A 424 19.32 2.09 21.42
CA ILE A 424 20.57 1.61 20.82
C ILE A 424 21.74 2.15 21.66
N LYS A 425 22.80 1.36 21.80
CA LYS A 425 24.07 1.82 22.35
C LYS A 425 25.19 1.53 21.35
N SER A 426 25.98 2.55 21.03
CA SER A 426 27.23 2.36 20.29
C SER A 426 28.34 1.90 21.23
N LYS A 427 29.21 1.02 20.75
CA LYS A 427 30.38 0.54 21.49
C LYS A 427 31.60 1.45 21.30
N TYR A 428 31.51 2.47 20.46
CA TYR A 428 32.52 3.53 20.39
C TYR A 428 32.49 4.40 21.65
N ASN A 429 33.67 4.89 22.04
CA ASN A 429 33.81 5.74 23.22
C ASN A 429 33.46 7.19 22.92
N LYS A 430 32.83 7.84 23.90
CA LYS A 430 32.52 9.27 23.86
C LYS A 430 33.79 10.13 23.87
N TYR A 431 33.77 11.22 23.11
CA TYR A 431 34.74 12.30 23.19
C TYR A 431 34.10 13.55 23.82
N ASN A 432 34.88 14.28 24.62
CA ASN A 432 34.39 15.45 25.36
C ASN A 432 34.52 16.73 24.53
N PHE A 433 33.67 16.87 23.51
CA PHE A 433 33.50 18.09 22.72
C PHE A 433 32.06 18.62 22.81
N ASN A 434 31.87 19.88 22.45
CA ASN A 434 30.56 20.41 22.08
C ASN A 434 30.29 20.09 20.61
N TYR A 435 29.17 19.44 20.32
CA TYR A 435 28.86 18.96 18.97
C TYR A 435 27.79 19.79 18.27
N TYR A 436 28.04 20.05 17.00
CA TYR A 436 27.15 20.74 16.08
C TYR A 436 27.01 19.95 14.78
N ILE A 437 25.80 19.94 14.21
CA ILE A 437 25.53 19.32 12.91
C ILE A 437 25.20 20.41 11.91
N LEU A 438 26.05 20.60 10.90
CA LEU A 438 25.84 21.59 9.86
C LEU A 438 25.09 20.95 8.68
N THR A 439 23.94 21.52 8.34
CA THR A 439 22.97 20.95 7.38
C THR A 439 22.65 21.92 6.25
N SER A 440 22.21 21.38 5.11
CA SER A 440 21.80 22.14 3.93
C SER A 440 20.55 21.54 3.28
N PRO A 441 19.91 22.22 2.31
CA PRO A 441 18.82 21.64 1.53
C PRO A 441 19.22 20.48 0.61
N TYR A 442 20.49 20.07 0.61
CA TYR A 442 20.96 18.83 -0.01
C TYR A 442 21.00 17.64 0.96
N SER A 443 21.11 17.89 2.27
CA SER A 443 21.18 16.83 3.30
C SER A 443 19.92 15.94 3.24
N PHE A 444 20.08 14.65 2.94
CA PHE A 444 18.97 13.74 2.63
C PHE A 444 19.13 12.37 3.32
N SER A 445 18.02 11.64 3.52
CA SER A 445 18.00 10.26 4.03
C SER A 445 18.76 10.13 5.37
N ALA A 446 19.81 9.30 5.49
CA ALA A 446 20.62 9.26 6.73
C ALA A 446 21.22 10.65 7.10
N GLY A 447 21.54 11.51 6.13
CA GLY A 447 21.96 12.90 6.35
C GLY A 447 20.85 13.84 6.83
N ASN A 448 19.59 13.42 6.73
CA ASN A 448 18.44 14.05 7.35
C ASN A 448 18.12 13.46 8.73
N ILE A 449 18.19 12.14 8.86
CA ILE A 449 17.84 11.40 10.08
C ILE A 449 18.88 11.60 11.19
N PHE A 450 20.19 11.53 10.88
CA PHE A 450 21.26 11.70 11.86
C PHE A 450 21.18 13.04 12.63
N PRO A 451 21.04 14.21 11.98
CA PRO A 451 20.81 15.46 12.70
C PRO A 451 19.65 15.36 13.70
N GLN A 452 18.51 14.79 13.31
CA GLN A 452 17.36 14.66 14.22
C GLN A 452 17.65 13.72 15.39
N ILE A 453 18.31 12.58 15.18
CA ILE A 453 18.69 11.66 16.26
C ILE A 453 19.57 12.37 17.29
N THR A 454 20.57 13.15 16.84
CA THR A 454 21.44 13.89 17.75
C THR A 454 20.68 14.95 18.56
N LYS A 455 19.69 15.60 17.94
CA LYS A 455 18.84 16.60 18.57
C LYS A 455 17.87 15.98 19.59
N ASP A 456 17.16 14.91 19.22
CA ASP A 456 16.20 14.21 20.09
C ASP A 456 16.87 13.65 21.35
N ASN A 457 18.12 13.20 21.21
CA ASN A 457 18.93 12.68 22.31
C ASN A 457 19.72 13.77 23.06
N LYS A 458 19.59 15.04 22.65
CA LYS A 458 20.19 16.21 23.30
C LYS A 458 21.73 16.16 23.35
N VAL A 459 22.35 15.67 22.28
CA VAL A 459 23.81 15.49 22.19
C VAL A 459 24.49 16.42 21.20
N ALA A 460 23.75 17.02 20.25
CA ALA A 460 24.26 18.06 19.36
C ALA A 460 23.15 19.04 18.95
N LYS A 461 23.56 20.26 18.60
CA LYS A 461 22.68 21.29 18.02
C LYS A 461 22.80 21.30 16.50
N ILE A 462 21.69 21.54 15.81
CA ILE A 462 21.65 21.62 14.35
C ILE A 462 21.79 23.09 13.94
N ILE A 463 22.70 23.37 13.01
CA ILE A 463 22.94 24.71 12.45
C ILE A 463 22.90 24.70 10.92
N GLY A 464 22.65 25.84 10.30
CA GLY A 464 22.66 25.99 8.83
C GLY A 464 21.26 26.15 8.23
N TYR A 465 20.91 25.34 7.24
CA TYR A 465 19.60 25.39 6.57
C TYR A 465 18.79 24.10 6.80
N LYS A 466 17.49 24.17 6.57
CA LYS A 466 16.60 23.00 6.58
C LYS A 466 17.11 21.93 5.60
N THR A 467 17.11 20.67 6.05
CA THR A 467 17.47 19.51 5.23
C THR A 467 16.43 19.26 4.11
N PHE A 468 16.80 18.44 3.12
CA PHE A 468 15.89 18.06 2.03
C PHE A 468 14.73 17.19 2.52
N GLY A 469 15.02 16.28 3.46
CA GLY A 469 14.08 15.27 3.94
C GLY A 469 14.53 13.84 3.67
N GLY A 470 13.59 12.95 3.39
CA GLY A 470 13.85 11.51 3.30
C GLY A 470 13.88 10.87 4.68
N ALA A 471 12.81 10.18 5.02
CA ALA A 471 12.66 9.51 6.31
C ALA A 471 12.14 8.08 6.16
N SER A 472 11.57 7.73 5.03
CA SER A 472 11.13 6.37 4.78
C SER A 472 12.32 5.49 4.41
N SER A 473 12.36 4.28 4.96
CA SER A 473 13.28 3.25 4.45
C SER A 473 12.92 2.92 2.99
N ILE A 474 13.87 2.48 2.19
CA ILE A 474 13.59 2.01 0.83
C ILE A 474 13.18 0.54 0.85
N GLY A 475 12.29 0.15 -0.07
CA GLY A 475 11.89 -1.23 -0.28
C GLY A 475 11.64 -1.51 -1.76
N TYR A 476 11.76 -2.78 -2.15
CA TYR A 476 11.48 -3.23 -3.52
C TYR A 476 10.18 -4.01 -3.55
N PHE A 477 9.37 -3.77 -4.58
CA PHE A 477 8.02 -4.29 -4.69
C PHE A 477 7.80 -4.87 -6.08
N ILE A 478 7.25 -6.09 -6.13
CA ILE A 478 6.95 -6.80 -7.36
C ILE A 478 5.53 -6.43 -7.81
N LEU A 479 5.36 -6.03 -9.06
CA LEU A 479 4.06 -5.78 -9.67
C LEU A 479 3.55 -7.01 -10.43
N PRO A 480 2.22 -7.11 -10.69
CA PRO A 480 1.64 -8.30 -11.29
C PRO A 480 2.16 -8.70 -12.67
N THR A 481 2.60 -7.74 -13.50
CA THR A 481 3.23 -8.03 -14.81
C THR A 481 4.74 -8.30 -14.70
N GLY A 482 5.27 -8.35 -13.48
CA GLY A 482 6.64 -8.70 -13.16
C GLY A 482 7.58 -7.51 -13.01
N ASP A 483 7.11 -6.27 -13.12
CA ASP A 483 7.95 -5.10 -12.82
C ASP A 483 8.44 -5.14 -11.37
N ILE A 484 9.62 -4.58 -11.12
CA ILE A 484 10.08 -4.26 -9.77
C ILE A 484 10.25 -2.76 -9.66
N ILE A 485 9.59 -2.18 -8.66
CA ILE A 485 9.72 -0.77 -8.30
C ILE A 485 10.34 -0.65 -6.91
N GLN A 486 11.19 0.35 -6.73
CA GLN A 486 11.65 0.82 -5.43
C GLN A 486 10.70 1.89 -4.92
N LEU A 487 10.32 1.83 -3.63
CA LEU A 487 9.48 2.84 -2.99
C LEU A 487 9.97 3.19 -1.58
N SER A 488 9.65 4.41 -1.14
CA SER A 488 9.59 4.80 0.27
C SER A 488 8.59 3.93 1.03
N THR A 489 9.05 3.11 1.97
CA THR A 489 8.21 2.16 2.70
C THR A 489 7.45 2.81 3.86
N ASN A 490 6.51 2.06 4.43
CA ASN A 490 5.81 2.41 5.66
C ASN A 490 6.67 2.25 6.94
N ASN A 491 8.01 2.11 6.84
CA ASN A 491 8.91 2.29 7.98
C ASN A 491 9.51 3.70 7.94
N VAL A 492 8.86 4.64 8.63
CA VAL A 492 9.15 6.08 8.53
C VAL A 492 9.85 6.56 9.79
N PHE A 493 11.07 7.09 9.66
CA PHE A 493 11.78 7.76 10.73
C PHE A 493 11.06 9.04 11.16
N THR A 494 11.04 9.28 12.46
CA THR A 494 10.32 10.39 13.10
C THR A 494 11.20 11.07 14.14
N ASN A 495 10.76 12.23 14.63
CA ASN A 495 11.28 12.79 15.86
C ASN A 495 10.66 12.10 17.09
N ASN A 496 11.11 12.48 18.28
CA ASN A 496 10.58 12.01 19.57
C ASN A 496 9.09 12.28 19.84
N LYS A 497 8.39 13.02 18.96
CA LYS A 497 6.93 13.25 18.98
C LYS A 497 6.20 12.46 17.88
N PHE A 498 6.85 11.47 17.27
CA PHE A 498 6.34 10.67 16.16
C PHE A 498 5.89 11.47 14.94
N ARG A 499 6.56 12.60 14.67
CA ARG A 499 6.33 13.37 13.45
C ARG A 499 7.38 13.01 12.40
N SER A 500 6.91 12.78 11.19
CA SER A 500 7.75 12.35 10.07
C SER A 500 8.84 13.37 9.72
N LEU A 501 10.04 12.87 9.42
CA LEU A 501 11.17 13.67 8.94
C LEU A 501 11.22 13.77 7.41
N GLU A 502 10.19 13.25 6.71
CA GLU A 502 10.19 13.07 5.25
C GLU A 502 10.38 14.39 4.49
N PHE A 503 9.92 15.49 5.06
CA PHE A 503 10.01 16.83 4.46
C PHE A 503 11.08 17.71 5.10
N GLY A 504 12.05 17.11 5.78
CA GLY A 504 13.24 17.79 6.29
C GLY A 504 13.14 18.25 7.75
N VAL A 505 14.31 18.32 8.36
CA VAL A 505 14.61 18.70 9.73
C VAL A 505 15.04 20.16 9.77
N LYS A 506 14.48 20.92 10.71
CA LYS A 506 14.78 22.34 10.90
C LYS A 506 16.00 22.48 11.84
N PRO A 507 16.98 23.34 11.50
CA PRO A 507 18.06 23.70 12.41
C PRO A 507 17.57 24.39 13.68
N ASP A 508 18.31 24.24 14.77
CA ASP A 508 18.12 25.02 15.99
C ASP A 508 18.49 26.49 15.76
N VAL A 509 19.56 26.73 14.98
CA VAL A 509 19.93 28.07 14.48
C VAL A 509 19.98 28.06 12.97
N MET A 510 19.04 28.78 12.36
CA MET A 510 18.91 28.86 10.92
C MET A 510 19.73 30.02 10.35
N LEU A 511 20.39 29.80 9.21
CA LEU A 511 20.96 30.87 8.40
C LEU A 511 19.86 31.69 7.73
N ASN A 512 20.10 32.99 7.58
CA ASN A 512 19.18 33.88 6.89
C ASN A 512 19.36 33.80 5.37
N GLY A 513 18.27 33.95 4.62
CA GLY A 513 18.29 33.96 3.16
C GLY A 513 18.09 32.57 2.54
N ASN A 514 18.47 32.44 1.27
CA ASN A 514 18.32 31.23 0.46
C ASN A 514 19.70 30.65 0.13
N ILE A 515 19.80 29.32 0.10
CA ILE A 515 21.02 28.61 -0.29
C ILE A 515 21.52 29.03 -1.68
N GLU A 516 20.63 29.35 -2.61
CA GLU A 516 20.97 29.73 -3.99
C GLU A 516 21.86 30.98 -4.07
N THR A 517 21.75 31.90 -3.10
CA THR A 517 22.56 33.13 -3.06
C THR A 517 23.61 33.13 -1.95
N ASN A 518 23.39 32.35 -0.89
CA ASN A 518 24.16 32.42 0.35
C ASN A 518 24.85 31.07 0.70
N ALA A 519 25.09 30.19 -0.27
CA ALA A 519 25.78 28.92 -0.04
C ALA A 519 27.14 29.07 0.66
N LYS A 520 27.90 30.13 0.31
CA LYS A 520 29.19 30.46 0.94
C LYS A 520 29.12 30.63 2.47
N ASP A 521 27.98 31.04 3.02
CA ASP A 521 27.82 31.30 4.45
C ASP A 521 27.88 30.01 5.28
N LEU A 522 27.64 28.84 4.67
CA LEU A 522 27.84 27.53 5.31
C LEU A 522 29.33 27.21 5.54
N TYR A 523 30.23 27.92 4.88
CA TYR A 523 31.65 27.61 4.86
C TYR A 523 32.52 28.75 5.40
N ASP A 524 31.94 29.94 5.59
CA ASP A 524 32.60 31.09 6.21
C ASP A 524 32.81 30.88 7.72
N ASP A 525 34.05 31.06 8.18
CA ASP A 525 34.43 30.84 9.57
C ASP A 525 33.66 31.74 10.53
N ASN A 526 33.54 33.03 10.23
CA ASN A 526 32.86 33.99 11.12
C ASN A 526 31.38 33.65 11.23
N LYS A 527 30.74 33.23 10.14
CA LYS A 527 29.35 32.79 10.13
C LYS A 527 29.14 31.51 10.93
N LEU A 528 30.02 30.52 10.80
CA LEU A 528 29.94 29.30 11.60
C LEU A 528 30.10 29.58 13.09
N LEU A 529 31.04 30.44 13.47
CA LEU A 529 31.22 30.87 14.86
C LEU A 529 30.02 31.68 15.38
N GLU A 530 29.41 32.53 14.54
CA GLU A 530 28.17 33.24 14.86
C GLU A 530 27.01 32.26 15.15
N LEU A 531 26.86 31.21 14.33
CA LEU A 531 25.85 30.17 14.53
C LEU A 531 26.06 29.38 15.82
N ILE A 532 27.31 28.98 16.11
CA ILE A 532 27.68 28.29 17.36
C ILE A 532 27.32 29.17 18.57
N ASN A 533 27.75 30.42 18.58
CA ASN A 533 27.47 31.35 19.69
C ASN A 533 25.97 31.57 19.93
N LYS A 534 25.14 31.49 18.88
CA LYS A 534 23.68 31.53 19.02
C LYS A 534 23.14 30.20 19.55
N ALA A 535 23.65 29.07 19.05
CA ALA A 535 23.21 27.74 19.41
C ALA A 535 23.50 27.41 20.88
N ASP A 536 24.65 27.86 21.40
CA ASP A 536 25.03 27.72 22.82
C ASP A 536 24.05 28.41 23.79
N LYS A 537 23.32 29.42 23.32
CA LYS A 537 22.30 30.13 24.12
C LYS A 537 20.96 29.40 24.14
N ILE A 538 20.80 28.33 23.35
CA ILE A 538 19.56 27.55 23.23
C ILE A 538 19.68 26.29 24.08
N SER A 539 18.91 26.20 25.16
CA SER A 539 18.81 24.96 25.94
C SER A 539 18.27 23.80 25.10
N PHE A 540 18.72 22.59 25.37
CA PHE A 540 18.12 21.40 24.76
C PHE A 540 16.65 21.24 25.23
N GLY A 541 15.71 21.11 24.28
CA GLY A 541 14.28 20.89 24.57
C GLY A 541 13.33 22.07 24.29
N ASN A 542 13.83 23.23 23.81
CA ASN A 542 12.98 24.32 23.33
C ASN A 542 12.53 24.06 21.89
N ASP A 543 11.70 23.04 21.68
CA ASP A 543 11.12 22.75 20.35
C ASP A 543 9.80 23.48 20.15
N ASP A 544 9.87 24.69 19.59
CA ASP A 544 8.74 25.32 18.90
C ASP A 544 8.42 24.50 17.65
N ASP A 545 7.47 23.58 17.83
CA ASP A 545 6.70 22.83 16.85
C ASP A 545 7.23 22.82 15.40
N SER A 546 8.38 22.17 15.17
CA SER A 546 8.92 21.95 13.82
C SER A 546 8.74 20.50 13.43
N THR A 547 7.66 20.24 12.70
CA THR A 547 7.44 19.19 11.69
C THR A 547 5.95 19.19 11.40
N ILE A 548 5.58 19.12 10.12
CA ILE A 548 4.20 19.01 9.65
C ILE A 548 3.50 17.97 10.52
N LYS A 549 2.38 18.33 11.18
CA LYS A 549 1.48 17.31 11.73
C LYS A 549 1.27 16.31 10.59
N PRO A 550 1.51 15.00 10.79
CA PRO A 550 0.97 14.03 9.85
C PRO A 550 -0.45 14.49 9.58
N ILE A 551 -0.84 14.66 8.31
CA ILE A 551 -2.28 14.71 8.00
C ILE A 551 -2.84 13.55 8.82
N ASP A 552 -3.83 13.82 9.68
CA ASP A 552 -4.49 12.78 10.44
C ASP A 552 -4.84 11.71 9.42
N THR A 553 -4.04 10.65 9.33
CA THR A 553 -4.52 9.41 8.79
C THR A 553 -5.49 9.04 9.87
N ILE A 554 -6.75 9.37 9.62
CA ILE A 554 -7.85 9.13 10.55
C ILE A 554 -7.54 7.76 11.14
N PRO A 555 -7.27 7.65 12.45
CA PRO A 555 -7.18 6.33 13.04
C PRO A 555 -8.43 5.62 12.55
N LEU A 556 -8.32 4.41 11.99
CA LEU A 556 -9.47 3.50 12.01
C LEU A 556 -9.90 3.56 13.46
N LYS A 557 -11.01 4.27 13.73
CA LYS A 557 -11.50 4.44 15.09
C LYS A 557 -11.60 2.99 15.57
N PRO A 558 -10.86 2.58 16.62
CA PRO A 558 -11.28 1.39 17.33
C PRO A 558 -12.75 1.66 17.65
N ASP A 559 -13.62 0.70 17.33
CA ASP A 559 -15.01 0.77 17.77
C ASP A 559 -14.96 0.98 19.27
N LYS A 560 -15.13 2.23 19.72
CA LYS A 560 -15.36 2.50 21.13
C LYS A 560 -16.71 1.88 21.44
N PRO A 561 -16.84 1.14 22.55
CA PRO A 561 -18.14 0.70 22.99
C PRO A 561 -19.05 1.92 23.09
N ASN A 562 -20.11 1.88 22.30
CA ASN A 562 -21.00 3.00 22.05
C ASN A 562 -21.72 3.38 23.35
N THR A 563 -21.27 4.45 24.01
CA THR A 563 -22.00 5.10 25.10
C THR A 563 -22.12 6.59 24.76
N ASN A 564 -23.35 6.95 24.34
CA ASN A 564 -23.96 8.28 24.25
C ASN A 564 -23.37 9.24 23.18
N GLU A 565 -24.11 9.88 22.27
CA GLU A 565 -25.54 9.98 21.94
C GLU A 565 -25.59 10.32 20.43
N ILE A 566 -26.39 9.57 19.66
CA ILE A 566 -26.54 9.77 18.22
C ILE A 566 -27.53 10.91 18.01
N LYS A 567 -27.09 12.04 17.42
CA LYS A 567 -28.02 12.88 16.66
C LYS A 567 -28.51 12.07 15.44
N PRO A 568 -29.83 11.97 15.22
CA PRO A 568 -30.42 10.91 14.41
C PRO A 568 -30.02 11.01 12.94
N LYS A 569 -29.40 9.94 12.44
CA LYS A 569 -29.40 9.55 11.03
C LYS A 569 -30.84 9.64 10.53
N LEU A 570 -31.07 10.39 9.46
CA LEU A 570 -32.38 10.64 8.87
C LEU A 570 -33.12 9.30 8.68
N SER A 571 -34.25 9.11 9.36
CA SER A 571 -35.05 7.90 9.26
C SER A 571 -36.08 8.08 8.15
N LEU A 572 -36.16 7.12 7.24
CA LEU A 572 -37.15 7.07 6.16
C LEU A 572 -38.57 7.21 6.77
N SER A 573 -38.79 6.65 7.98
CA SER A 573 -40.08 6.67 8.68
C SER A 573 -40.54 8.06 9.11
N LYS A 574 -39.60 9.01 9.25
CA LYS A 574 -39.87 10.41 9.59
C LYS A 574 -40.13 11.30 8.37
N LEU A 575 -39.73 10.88 7.17
CA LEU A 575 -39.86 11.65 5.93
C LEU A 575 -41.07 11.24 5.10
N ILE A 576 -41.46 9.96 5.14
CA ILE A 576 -42.69 9.47 4.51
C ILE A 576 -43.86 9.77 5.46
N LYS A 577 -44.39 11.00 5.35
CA LYS A 577 -45.52 11.47 6.16
C LYS A 577 -46.84 10.90 5.64
N ASN A 578 -47.00 10.79 4.32
CA ASN A 578 -48.19 10.19 3.72
C ASN A 578 -47.95 8.73 3.32
N LYS A 579 -48.61 7.81 4.03
CA LYS A 579 -48.52 6.36 3.82
C LYS A 579 -49.70 5.78 3.05
N ASN A 580 -50.63 6.61 2.58
CA ASN A 580 -51.79 6.20 1.78
C ASN A 580 -51.70 6.84 0.38
N ILE A 581 -51.32 6.05 -0.62
CA ILE A 581 -50.98 6.55 -1.96
C ILE A 581 -52.04 6.09 -2.97
N LYS A 582 -52.49 6.99 -3.85
CA LYS A 582 -53.36 6.63 -4.96
C LYS A 582 -52.51 6.42 -6.21
N ILE A 583 -52.47 5.21 -6.75
CA ILE A 583 -51.64 4.87 -7.91
C ILE A 583 -52.52 4.46 -9.09
N SER A 584 -52.07 4.72 -10.32
CA SER A 584 -52.82 4.33 -11.54
C SER A 584 -52.67 2.85 -11.87
N LYS A 585 -51.60 2.21 -11.39
CA LYS A 585 -51.28 0.81 -11.64
C LYS A 585 -50.51 0.20 -10.47
N ASN A 586 -50.81 -1.06 -10.14
CA ASN A 586 -50.14 -1.82 -9.08
C ASN A 586 -48.76 -2.33 -9.53
N ASP A 587 -47.80 -1.41 -9.63
CA ASP A 587 -46.41 -1.73 -9.91
C ASP A 587 -45.45 -0.83 -9.11
N PRO A 588 -44.21 -1.30 -8.84
CA PRO A 588 -43.26 -0.57 -8.01
C PRO A 588 -42.84 0.79 -8.56
N ILE A 589 -42.87 0.97 -9.88
CA ILE A 589 -42.41 2.21 -10.54
C ILE A 589 -43.47 3.30 -10.36
N THR A 590 -44.73 2.96 -10.61
CA THR A 590 -45.86 3.88 -10.40
C THR A 590 -46.00 4.27 -8.93
N LEU A 591 -45.81 3.31 -8.02
CA LEU A 591 -45.82 3.57 -6.57
C LEU A 591 -44.67 4.49 -6.14
N LEU A 592 -43.46 4.30 -6.69
CA LEU A 592 -42.31 5.15 -6.37
C LEU A 592 -42.49 6.59 -6.85
N LYS A 593 -42.97 6.79 -8.09
CA LYS A 593 -43.24 8.12 -8.64
C LYS A 593 -44.21 8.90 -7.75
N GLU A 594 -45.29 8.24 -7.37
CA GLU A 594 -46.33 8.87 -6.55
C GLU A 594 -45.90 9.03 -5.08
N LEU A 595 -45.02 8.16 -4.58
CA LEU A 595 -44.37 8.32 -3.27
C LEU A 595 -43.53 9.59 -3.20
N PHE A 596 -42.69 9.86 -4.21
CA PHE A 596 -41.88 11.08 -4.26
C PHE A 596 -42.75 12.32 -4.42
N LYS A 597 -43.82 12.24 -5.22
CA LYS A 597 -44.77 13.34 -5.39
C LYS A 597 -45.47 13.71 -4.07
N ASN A 598 -45.90 12.72 -3.30
CA ASN A 598 -46.57 12.93 -2.02
C ASN A 598 -45.62 13.23 -0.84
N ASN A 599 -44.32 13.06 -1.04
CA ASN A 599 -43.30 13.27 0.00
C ASN A 599 -42.07 13.99 -0.63
N PRO A 600 -42.21 15.28 -1.00
CA PRO A 600 -41.16 16.02 -1.71
C PRO A 600 -39.89 16.25 -0.87
N ASP A 601 -39.97 16.11 0.45
CA ASP A 601 -38.84 16.20 1.40
C ASP A 601 -37.86 15.02 1.27
N ILE A 602 -38.21 13.99 0.48
CA ILE A 602 -37.34 12.83 0.23
C ILE A 602 -36.25 13.24 -0.76
N ASN A 603 -35.09 13.66 -0.24
CA ASN A 603 -33.87 13.87 -1.01
C ASN A 603 -32.77 12.89 -0.55
N PHE A 604 -32.52 11.85 -1.34
CA PHE A 604 -31.52 10.83 -1.00
C PHE A 604 -30.63 10.48 -2.20
N ASP A 605 -29.32 10.47 -1.96
CA ASP A 605 -28.29 9.86 -2.83
C ASP A 605 -28.13 8.35 -2.54
N GLN A 606 -29.13 7.69 -1.96
CA GLN A 606 -29.08 6.31 -1.46
C GLN A 606 -30.10 5.42 -2.16
N GLU A 607 -29.79 4.12 -2.27
CA GLU A 607 -30.66 3.16 -2.96
C GLU A 607 -31.91 2.82 -2.13
N ILE A 608 -33.09 3.08 -2.70
CA ILE A 608 -34.40 2.73 -2.13
C ILE A 608 -34.84 1.36 -2.66
N ARG A 609 -35.25 0.48 -1.76
CA ARG A 609 -35.83 -0.83 -2.06
C ARG A 609 -37.33 -0.80 -1.79
N ILE A 610 -38.13 -1.25 -2.77
CA ILE A 610 -39.58 -1.44 -2.63
C ILE A 610 -39.90 -2.93 -2.76
N ARG A 611 -40.67 -3.45 -1.81
CA ARG A 611 -41.14 -4.83 -1.77
C ARG A 611 -42.68 -4.84 -1.68
N LEU A 612 -43.35 -5.29 -2.74
CA LEU A 612 -44.81 -5.47 -2.73
C LEU A 612 -45.16 -6.70 -1.86
N LYS A 613 -45.95 -6.50 -0.81
CA LYS A 613 -46.31 -7.55 0.16
C LYS A 613 -47.73 -8.08 -0.07
N GLN A 614 -48.66 -7.19 -0.43
CA GLN A 614 -50.08 -7.48 -0.66
C GLN A 614 -50.60 -6.61 -1.82
N PRO A 615 -51.79 -6.87 -2.41
CA PRO A 615 -52.30 -6.13 -3.56
C PRO A 615 -52.33 -4.61 -3.38
N ASN A 616 -52.47 -4.14 -2.13
CA ASN A 616 -52.60 -2.73 -1.76
C ASN A 616 -51.56 -2.29 -0.71
N LYS A 617 -50.46 -3.05 -0.51
CA LYS A 617 -49.41 -2.73 0.47
C LYS A 617 -47.99 -3.00 -0.02
N ALA A 618 -47.09 -2.05 0.23
CA ALA A 618 -45.67 -2.16 -0.05
C ALA A 618 -44.82 -1.85 1.18
N GLU A 619 -43.70 -2.56 1.33
CA GLU A 619 -42.62 -2.21 2.26
C GLU A 619 -41.54 -1.44 1.51
N ILE A 620 -41.08 -0.33 2.11
CA ILE A 620 -40.05 0.54 1.55
C ILE A 620 -38.93 0.71 2.59
N TYR A 621 -37.68 0.55 2.17
CA TYR A 621 -36.51 0.70 3.03
C TYR A 621 -35.27 1.14 2.25
N LEU A 622 -34.28 1.68 2.96
CA LEU A 622 -32.97 2.02 2.40
C LEU A 622 -32.04 0.81 2.46
N GLU A 623 -31.25 0.58 1.40
CA GLU A 623 -30.35 -0.59 1.32
C GLU A 623 -29.33 -0.64 2.48
N ASN A 624 -28.80 0.52 2.87
CA ASN A 624 -27.83 0.66 3.96
C ASN A 624 -28.48 0.72 5.36
N ASN A 625 -29.81 0.71 5.45
CA ASN A 625 -30.56 0.65 6.71
C ASN A 625 -31.85 -0.18 6.52
N PRO A 626 -31.73 -1.49 6.28
CA PRO A 626 -32.88 -2.34 5.96
C PRO A 626 -33.82 -2.56 7.15
N ASN A 627 -33.47 -2.09 8.36
CA ASN A 627 -34.30 -2.18 9.55
C ASN A 627 -35.31 -1.02 9.66
N ASP A 628 -35.06 0.11 9.00
CA ASP A 628 -36.00 1.23 8.92
C ASP A 628 -37.00 1.03 7.77
N LYS A 629 -37.87 0.02 7.94
CA LYS A 629 -38.89 -0.35 6.97
C LYS A 629 -40.18 0.41 7.22
N ILE A 630 -40.79 0.94 6.17
CA ILE A 630 -42.12 1.56 6.25
C ILE A 630 -43.07 0.78 5.38
N THR A 631 -44.25 0.50 5.93
CA THR A 631 -45.36 -0.01 5.15
C THR A 631 -46.18 1.16 4.63
N VAL A 632 -46.39 1.18 3.32
CA VAL A 632 -47.24 2.13 2.61
C VAL A 632 -48.44 1.36 2.06
N ASN A 633 -49.64 1.85 2.33
CA ASN A 633 -50.86 1.38 1.69
C ASN A 633 -51.08 2.16 0.39
N PHE A 634 -51.60 1.50 -0.63
CA PHE A 634 -51.99 2.18 -1.86
C PHE A 634 -53.31 1.67 -2.42
N SER A 635 -54.01 2.53 -3.15
CA SER A 635 -55.27 2.21 -3.83
C SER A 635 -55.16 2.50 -5.32
N ILE A 636 -55.70 1.62 -6.14
CA ILE A 636 -55.68 1.78 -7.60
C ILE A 636 -56.89 2.62 -8.01
N VAL A 637 -56.67 3.78 -8.62
CA VAL A 637 -57.75 4.66 -9.11
C VAL A 637 -57.62 4.80 -10.62
N LYS A 638 -58.73 4.63 -11.36
CA LYS A 638 -58.73 4.54 -12.83
C LYS A 638 -58.52 5.88 -13.56
N ASP A 639 -58.61 7.01 -12.88
CA ASP A 639 -58.36 8.33 -13.46
C ASP A 639 -57.35 9.10 -12.62
N ILE A 640 -56.11 9.13 -13.09
CA ILE A 640 -55.14 10.15 -12.70
C ILE A 640 -54.67 10.72 -14.04
N SER A 641 -55.24 11.86 -14.42
CA SER A 641 -54.77 12.63 -15.57
C SER A 641 -53.28 12.95 -15.39
N ASP A 642 -52.44 12.50 -16.32
CA ASP A 642 -51.01 12.82 -16.36
C ASP A 642 -50.84 14.35 -16.52
N GLN A 643 -50.70 15.07 -15.40
CA GLN A 643 -50.16 16.42 -15.41
C GLN A 643 -48.64 16.34 -15.30
N ASN A 644 -47.97 16.67 -16.41
CA ASN A 644 -46.54 16.90 -16.46
C ASN A 644 -46.15 18.03 -15.47
N GLN A 645 -45.46 17.67 -14.39
CA GLN A 645 -44.70 18.62 -13.58
C GLN A 645 -43.26 18.11 -13.39
N ASN A 646 -42.32 19.02 -13.62
CA ASN A 646 -40.87 18.84 -13.51
C ASN A 646 -40.45 18.21 -12.17
N LEU A 647 -40.07 16.94 -12.20
CA LEU A 647 -39.27 16.32 -11.14
C LEU A 647 -37.83 16.78 -11.30
N LYS A 648 -37.27 17.46 -10.29
CA LYS A 648 -35.83 17.74 -10.21
C LYS A 648 -35.07 16.40 -10.32
N SER A 649 -34.05 16.34 -11.17
CA SER A 649 -33.29 15.11 -11.44
C SER A 649 -32.43 14.72 -10.24
N ASN A 650 -33.04 14.06 -9.25
CA ASN A 650 -32.30 13.37 -8.21
C ASN A 650 -31.81 12.03 -8.78
N LYS A 651 -30.48 11.79 -8.75
CA LYS A 651 -29.84 10.55 -9.21
C LYS A 651 -30.08 9.42 -8.20
N THR A 652 -31.32 8.96 -8.08
CA THR A 652 -31.63 7.79 -7.24
C THR A 652 -31.58 6.52 -8.10
N LYS A 653 -30.67 5.59 -7.78
CA LYS A 653 -30.65 4.24 -8.36
C LYS A 653 -31.81 3.43 -7.77
N LEU A 654 -32.67 2.89 -8.64
CA LEU A 654 -33.80 2.06 -8.26
C LEU A 654 -33.45 0.58 -8.45
N ILE A 655 -33.56 -0.22 -7.38
CA ILE A 655 -33.50 -1.68 -7.49
C ILE A 655 -34.79 -2.31 -6.98
N ILE A 656 -35.51 -2.96 -7.89
CA ILE A 656 -36.80 -3.59 -7.65
C ILE A 656 -36.58 -5.05 -7.23
N ILE A 657 -37.09 -5.46 -6.07
CA ILE A 657 -37.13 -6.86 -5.65
C ILE A 657 -38.61 -7.29 -5.57
N ILE A 658 -39.05 -8.06 -6.57
CA ILE A 658 -40.39 -8.67 -6.56
C ILE A 658 -40.29 -10.01 -5.85
N SER A 659 -40.63 -10.07 -4.57
CA SER A 659 -40.94 -11.34 -3.92
C SER A 659 -42.45 -11.51 -3.93
N SER A 660 -42.99 -12.29 -4.86
CA SER A 660 -44.36 -12.76 -4.74
C SER A 660 -44.36 -14.20 -4.23
N SER A 661 -45.32 -14.52 -3.37
CA SER A 661 -45.63 -15.92 -3.05
C SER A 661 -45.89 -16.67 -4.36
N LEU A 662 -45.38 -17.90 -4.47
CA LEU A 662 -45.39 -18.76 -5.66
C LEU A 662 -46.74 -18.78 -6.42
N LEU A 663 -47.86 -18.59 -5.70
CA LEU A 663 -49.22 -18.53 -6.24
C LEU A 663 -49.50 -17.32 -7.16
N LEU A 664 -48.91 -16.14 -6.91
CA LEU A 664 -49.17 -14.92 -7.69
C LEU A 664 -48.40 -14.92 -9.02
N VAL A 665 -47.20 -15.52 -9.05
CA VAL A 665 -46.41 -15.71 -10.27
C VAL A 665 -47.16 -16.61 -11.27
N ILE A 666 -47.82 -17.65 -10.77
CA ILE A 666 -48.61 -18.58 -11.57
C ILE A 666 -49.85 -17.87 -12.17
N VAL A 667 -50.55 -17.04 -11.39
CA VAL A 667 -51.71 -16.27 -11.88
C VAL A 667 -51.29 -15.24 -12.93
N ILE A 668 -50.17 -14.54 -12.74
CA ILE A 668 -49.65 -13.57 -13.72
C ILE A 668 -49.25 -14.28 -15.02
N LEU A 669 -48.58 -15.44 -14.95
CA LEU A 669 -48.21 -16.23 -16.13
C LEU A 669 -49.45 -16.76 -16.88
N LEU A 670 -50.50 -17.20 -16.18
CA LEU A 670 -51.77 -17.65 -16.77
C LEU A 670 -52.52 -16.52 -17.46
N VAL A 671 -52.59 -15.33 -16.84
CA VAL A 671 -53.24 -14.15 -17.44
C VAL A 671 -52.45 -13.67 -18.67
N THR A 672 -51.12 -13.67 -18.61
CA THR A 672 -50.27 -13.28 -19.74
C THR A 672 -50.39 -14.28 -20.90
N PHE A 673 -50.48 -15.59 -20.60
CA PHE A 673 -50.73 -16.63 -21.60
C PHE A 673 -52.10 -16.51 -22.28
N LEU A 674 -53.15 -16.20 -21.51
CA LEU A 674 -54.51 -15.98 -22.04
C LEU A 674 -54.59 -14.72 -22.92
N ILE A 675 -53.89 -13.65 -22.56
CA ILE A 675 -53.82 -12.42 -23.36
C ILE A 675 -53.10 -12.69 -24.69
N ILE A 676 -51.97 -13.41 -24.68
CA ILE A 676 -51.22 -13.77 -25.90
C ILE A 676 -52.06 -14.68 -26.81
N LYS A 677 -52.82 -15.62 -26.25
CA LYS A 677 -53.73 -16.50 -27.02
C LYS A 677 -54.89 -15.73 -27.65
N LYS A 678 -55.39 -14.67 -26.98
CA LYS A 678 -56.45 -13.80 -27.51
C LYS A 678 -55.94 -12.88 -28.63
N PHE A 679 -54.67 -12.45 -28.57
CA PHE A 679 -54.02 -11.66 -29.63
C PHE A 679 -53.63 -12.48 -30.87
N LYS A 680 -53.33 -13.79 -30.72
CA LYS A 680 -53.07 -14.69 -31.87
C LYS A 680 -54.31 -15.10 -32.67
N LYS A 681 -55.53 -14.93 -32.13
CA LYS A 681 -56.79 -15.21 -32.84
C LYS A 681 -57.36 -14.01 -33.61
N LYS A 682 -56.68 -12.86 -33.59
CA LYS A 682 -57.08 -11.62 -34.27
C LYS A 682 -56.07 -11.13 -35.31
N LYS A 683 -55.24 -12.03 -35.84
CA LYS A 683 -54.46 -11.82 -37.06
C LYS A 683 -54.83 -12.87 -38.08
#